data_AF-A0A939V7R5-F1
#
_entry.id   AF-A0A939V7R5-F1
#
_cell.length_a   1.000
_cell.length_b   1.000
_cell.length_c   1.000
_cell.angle_alpha   90.00
_cell.angle_beta   90.00
_cell.angle_gamma   90.00
#
_symmetry.space_group_name_H-M   'P 1'
#
loop_
_entity.id
_entity.type
_entity.pdbx_description
1 polymer ?
#
loop_
_entity_poly.entity_id
_entity_poly.type
_entity_poly.pdbx_seq_one_letter_code
_entity_poly.pdbx_strand_id
1 'polypeptide(L)'
;MKHLHVLLLAGLLLAGCVGETDLNYLQKQIDDLKSDQIASINNQIASIQVSIGRLEGADTELRGYIQTLNEQRTALERTDQELTQSIIDLKAELEGEITDAQNSALTLLETYRTTITGQLTALSNSIAALEAKDQDLQNQITNLKAYVDGGIQSCKDWVSATFVTLEQYNATAAAVAGIQAQIATINQQIQQLTDSQALMATKEELSQAISTLDSLLQAKIQTAVNNSNAALNTAREEITAAYTTAIQTAIASCESSLKTWVNQQLSGYYTISETEALLEALRTSLEGQLNTQNYQLGILIANAQSSIESHKASIDSLRSRIGKLEEDVAGLASLRADLDSSKNQITRAYQKAIQEAIESLDGKITAQIAEEVSTINTRIDNEVSQINEALTALSNRVSQCESDIQSLQNEISGIKTNISKLLARIQSLTYVPRYSDGQARIYFDKNGDDVYAENLTLDFEVHPNSAAADLASVWEQAITLKAVSTITTKAAPSFIEIPILSLEANAGIISLSANVASLPASFFNGETSINACLSISDGTSDLVSEYVPVLAVNREIQVTTLPATDVNTGTATLHGCVQRTNVVTPTEIGFYYGSSPASLLESGTKVICNLQEDDTYSTVLTGLVDGTTYYLAYAKVDSKIYCGDTKNFVILTTIQVGGAVDLGLSVLWATCNIGAESPEDYGQYYAWGETGIKEFYNHTNYKWFEVNNIAGQDVITLKKYNNSVEYGETDAYTRLLLSDDIANIKLGGKWRMPTNDEWRELIKECDWSYTNINNMNGLVASRNGHSIFIPLAGSRVSNLLYYFNEECNYWSSSLCVDNPTLAMSFYGLHDAQYLSTNYFLRSHGYSVRPVYDPDLTMASSITLDEPQLTIISGESQIISATVLPNNATYKSVAWSSSDNNVATVDANGNITAISKGTATITATATDGTGVSASCTVRVMNHAKPEGAVDLGLSVYWAACNVGASYPEHYGIYVAWGEVQSYYSSLSPLTWRSGKEAGYDWSSYRWCNGNDTSFTKYNTNESSGIVDNLTTLELNDDAAYSFLGKHWRMPTRVEWMELREKCTCVWTTQGARDGILITGPNGNSIFLPAGGEWSGTTLYGEETYGSYWTSSLRVPTSTHSAYYIEFRETLPNVSWDDDLRYYGKNIRPVFD
;
A
#
# COMPACT_ATOMS: atom_id res chain seq x y z
N MET A 1 -21.34 -61.35 52.51
CA MET A 1 -22.69 -61.96 52.59
C MET A 1 -22.73 -63.50 52.68
N LYS A 2 -21.76 -64.30 52.17
CA LYS A 2 -21.88 -65.79 52.19
C LYS A 2 -22.06 -66.43 53.59
N HIS A 3 -21.50 -65.87 54.67
CA HIS A 3 -21.69 -66.41 56.03
C HIS A 3 -23.04 -66.07 56.68
N LEU A 4 -23.82 -65.11 56.15
CA LEU A 4 -25.09 -64.71 56.76
C LEU A 4 -26.27 -65.63 56.37
N HIS A 5 -26.19 -66.27 55.20
CA HIS A 5 -27.25 -67.16 54.69
C HIS A 5 -27.41 -68.46 55.52
N VAL A 6 -26.30 -69.02 56.02
CA VAL A 6 -26.32 -70.29 56.77
C VAL A 6 -27.00 -70.11 58.14
N LEU A 7 -26.83 -68.95 58.78
CA LEU A 7 -27.43 -68.65 60.08
C LEU A 7 -28.96 -68.40 60.01
N LEU A 8 -29.47 -67.80 58.93
CA LEU A 8 -30.92 -67.63 58.77
C LEU A 8 -31.64 -68.96 58.48
N LEU A 9 -31.08 -69.81 57.60
CA LEU A 9 -31.71 -71.09 57.25
C LEU A 9 -31.83 -72.05 58.45
N ALA A 10 -30.87 -72.02 59.37
CA ALA A 10 -30.91 -72.85 60.58
C ALA A 10 -31.99 -72.42 61.59
N GLY A 11 -32.36 -71.13 61.62
CA GLY A 11 -33.37 -70.61 62.55
C GLY A 11 -34.81 -70.92 62.12
N LEU A 12 -35.09 -70.89 60.81
CA LEU A 12 -36.46 -70.99 60.27
C LEU A 12 -37.06 -72.40 60.29
N LEU A 13 -36.26 -73.45 60.49
CA LEU A 13 -36.74 -74.84 60.59
C LEU A 13 -37.28 -75.21 61.98
N LEU A 14 -37.15 -74.35 63.00
CA LEU A 14 -37.57 -74.63 64.38
C LEU A 14 -38.92 -74.01 64.79
N ALA A 15 -39.56 -73.22 63.91
CA ALA A 15 -40.86 -72.59 64.17
C ALA A 15 -41.74 -72.62 62.91
N GLY A 16 -42.36 -73.76 62.63
CA GLY A 16 -43.20 -73.95 61.44
C GLY A 16 -44.52 -73.17 61.50
N CYS A 17 -44.60 -72.03 60.79
CA CYS A 17 -45.82 -71.26 60.49
C CYS A 17 -45.61 -70.31 59.28
N VAL A 18 -45.15 -70.84 58.13
CA VAL A 18 -45.00 -70.08 56.87
C VAL A 18 -45.39 -70.99 55.70
N GLY A 19 -46.18 -70.48 54.74
CA GLY A 19 -46.64 -71.24 53.57
C GLY A 19 -45.69 -71.18 52.38
N GLU A 20 -45.81 -72.13 51.46
CA GLU A 20 -45.06 -72.16 50.20
C GLU A 20 -45.35 -70.92 49.33
N THR A 21 -46.54 -70.32 49.46
CA THR A 21 -46.91 -69.02 48.87
C THR A 21 -46.08 -67.86 49.41
N ASP A 22 -45.76 -67.84 50.69
CA ASP A 22 -45.03 -66.73 51.34
C ASP A 22 -43.55 -66.77 50.95
N LEU A 23 -42.97 -67.98 50.84
CA LEU A 23 -41.63 -68.20 50.30
C LEU A 23 -41.53 -67.72 48.84
N ASN A 24 -42.53 -68.03 48.00
CA ASN A 24 -42.57 -67.54 46.62
C ASN A 24 -42.79 -66.01 46.53
N TYR A 25 -43.57 -65.42 47.45
CA TYR A 25 -43.73 -63.96 47.53
C TYR A 25 -42.44 -63.26 47.95
N LEU A 26 -41.74 -63.78 48.97
CA LEU A 26 -40.44 -63.28 49.41
C LEU A 26 -39.37 -63.45 48.32
N GLN A 27 -39.34 -64.60 47.64
CA GLN A 27 -38.43 -64.83 46.51
C GLN A 27 -38.70 -63.83 45.37
N LYS A 28 -39.97 -63.58 45.04
CA LYS A 28 -40.32 -62.55 44.06
C LYS A 28 -39.86 -61.16 44.50
N GLN A 29 -40.12 -60.73 45.74
CA GLN A 29 -39.64 -59.43 46.21
C GLN A 29 -38.11 -59.33 46.20
N ILE A 30 -37.41 -60.42 46.52
CA ILE A 30 -35.95 -60.51 46.45
C ILE A 30 -35.44 -60.38 45.01
N ASP A 31 -36.18 -60.87 44.02
CA ASP A 31 -35.79 -60.79 42.61
C ASP A 31 -36.22 -59.46 41.96
N ASP A 32 -37.41 -58.92 42.26
CA ASP A 32 -37.85 -57.56 41.92
C ASP A 32 -36.84 -56.50 42.47
N LEU A 33 -36.32 -56.72 43.69
CA LEU A 33 -35.25 -55.91 44.29
C LEU A 33 -33.92 -55.99 43.50
N LYS A 34 -33.58 -57.16 42.93
CA LYS A 34 -32.33 -57.38 42.20
C LYS A 34 -32.38 -56.89 40.76
N SER A 35 -33.44 -57.24 40.02
CA SER A 35 -33.52 -56.97 38.58
C SER A 35 -33.77 -55.49 38.29
N ASP A 36 -34.59 -54.84 39.12
CA ASP A 36 -35.13 -53.51 38.80
C ASP A 36 -34.53 -52.45 39.71
N GLN A 37 -34.65 -52.59 41.04
CA GLN A 37 -34.20 -51.55 41.98
C GLN A 37 -32.67 -51.47 42.06
N ILE A 38 -31.96 -52.58 42.27
CA ILE A 38 -30.49 -52.58 42.31
C ILE A 38 -29.90 -52.21 40.95
N ALA A 39 -30.49 -52.63 39.83
CA ALA A 39 -30.04 -52.20 38.50
C ALA A 39 -30.25 -50.69 38.27
N SER A 40 -31.41 -50.14 38.67
CA SER A 40 -31.69 -48.70 38.59
C SER A 40 -30.68 -47.89 39.43
N ILE A 41 -30.41 -48.31 40.67
CA ILE A 41 -29.43 -47.68 41.56
C ILE A 41 -28.02 -47.77 40.97
N ASN A 42 -27.60 -48.90 40.40
CA ASN A 42 -26.30 -49.03 39.76
C ASN A 42 -26.16 -48.13 38.51
N ASN A 43 -27.22 -48.00 37.72
CA ASN A 43 -27.25 -47.08 36.56
C ASN A 43 -27.21 -45.61 37.00
N GLN A 44 -27.87 -45.26 38.11
CA GLN A 44 -27.76 -43.94 38.74
C GLN A 44 -26.33 -43.67 39.25
N ILE A 45 -25.70 -44.64 39.94
CA ILE A 45 -24.31 -44.55 40.40
C ILE A 45 -23.35 -44.33 39.22
N ALA A 46 -23.48 -45.10 38.14
CA ALA A 46 -22.66 -44.93 36.94
C ALA A 46 -22.86 -43.53 36.29
N SER A 47 -24.10 -43.04 36.24
CA SER A 47 -24.42 -41.70 35.73
C SER A 47 -23.82 -40.58 36.60
N ILE A 48 -23.84 -40.77 37.93
CA ILE A 48 -23.22 -39.87 38.90
C ILE A 48 -21.69 -39.89 38.75
N GLN A 49 -21.06 -41.05 38.56
CA GLN A 49 -19.62 -41.17 38.32
C GLN A 49 -19.18 -40.45 37.03
N VAL A 50 -19.95 -40.56 35.95
CA VAL A 50 -19.71 -39.78 34.72
C VAL A 50 -19.87 -38.28 34.98
N SER A 51 -20.84 -37.87 35.80
CA SER A 51 -21.01 -36.45 36.17
C SER A 51 -19.86 -35.93 37.04
N ILE A 52 -19.33 -36.75 37.96
CA ILE A 52 -18.16 -36.42 38.80
C ILE A 52 -16.93 -36.18 37.91
N GLY A 53 -16.60 -37.10 37.00
CA GLY A 53 -15.44 -36.92 36.11
C GLY A 53 -15.53 -35.68 35.22
N ARG A 54 -16.75 -35.24 34.84
CA ARG A 54 -16.97 -33.99 34.10
C ARG A 54 -16.80 -32.74 34.99
N LEU A 55 -17.15 -32.84 36.28
CA LEU A 55 -16.93 -31.77 37.26
C LEU A 55 -15.44 -31.67 37.67
N GLU A 56 -14.73 -32.79 37.78
CA GLU A 56 -13.28 -32.83 38.03
C GLU A 56 -12.48 -32.24 36.86
N GLY A 57 -12.91 -32.49 35.61
CA GLY A 57 -12.38 -31.80 34.43
C GLY A 57 -12.61 -30.29 34.49
N ALA A 58 -13.85 -29.85 34.78
CA ALA A 58 -14.19 -28.43 34.89
C ALA A 58 -13.44 -27.72 36.04
N ASP A 59 -13.25 -28.36 37.20
CA ASP A 59 -12.43 -27.83 38.30
C ASP A 59 -10.95 -27.71 37.89
N THR A 60 -10.44 -28.65 37.08
CA THR A 60 -9.08 -28.58 36.53
C THR A 60 -8.91 -27.42 35.54
N GLU A 61 -9.86 -27.22 34.63
CA GLU A 61 -9.88 -26.08 33.70
C GLU A 61 -10.00 -24.74 34.45
N LEU A 62 -10.90 -24.65 35.44
CA LEU A 62 -11.06 -23.47 36.28
C LEU A 62 -9.78 -23.15 37.08
N ARG A 63 -9.06 -24.16 37.59
CA ARG A 63 -7.74 -23.95 38.24
C ARG A 63 -6.72 -23.38 37.26
N GLY A 64 -6.71 -23.85 36.01
CA GLY A 64 -5.86 -23.30 34.95
C GLY A 64 -6.15 -21.82 34.71
N TYR A 65 -7.42 -21.47 34.47
CA TYR A 65 -7.84 -20.07 34.31
C TYR A 65 -7.51 -19.21 35.54
N ILE A 66 -7.73 -19.72 36.75
CA ILE A 66 -7.38 -19.02 38.00
C ILE A 66 -5.87 -18.81 38.11
N GLN A 67 -5.03 -19.76 37.70
CA GLN A 67 -3.58 -19.58 37.69
C GLN A 67 -3.17 -18.46 36.70
N THR A 68 -3.61 -18.53 35.45
CA THR A 68 -3.29 -17.51 34.43
C THR A 68 -3.78 -16.12 34.84
N LEU A 69 -4.97 -16.01 35.43
CA LEU A 69 -5.50 -14.74 35.94
C LEU A 69 -4.67 -14.21 37.13
N ASN A 70 -4.13 -15.07 38.00
CA ASN A 70 -3.23 -14.64 39.08
C ASN A 70 -1.85 -14.21 38.54
N GLU A 71 -1.32 -14.88 37.52
CA GLU A 71 -0.07 -14.49 36.84
C GLU A 71 -0.23 -13.13 36.14
N GLN A 72 -1.34 -12.92 35.43
CA GLN A 72 -1.71 -11.62 34.84
C GLN A 72 -1.91 -10.54 35.92
N ARG A 73 -2.59 -10.84 37.03
CA ARG A 73 -2.74 -9.90 38.16
C ARG A 73 -1.39 -9.51 38.75
N THR A 74 -0.47 -10.46 38.91
CA THR A 74 0.88 -10.22 39.46
C THR A 74 1.76 -9.42 38.49
N ALA A 75 1.53 -9.53 37.18
CA ALA A 75 2.17 -8.67 36.18
C ALA A 75 1.62 -7.23 36.26
N LEU A 76 0.29 -7.07 36.29
CA LEU A 76 -0.38 -5.77 36.47
C LEU A 76 0.01 -5.07 37.78
N GLU A 77 0.09 -5.80 38.90
CA GLU A 77 0.55 -5.30 40.20
C GLU A 77 2.00 -4.76 40.15
N ARG A 78 2.86 -5.33 39.29
CA ARG A 78 4.23 -4.84 39.09
C ARG A 78 4.25 -3.60 38.20
N THR A 79 3.50 -3.61 37.10
CA THR A 79 3.38 -2.44 36.20
C THR A 79 2.75 -1.25 36.93
N ASP A 80 1.78 -1.47 37.81
CA ASP A 80 1.19 -0.44 38.68
C ASP A 80 2.22 0.15 39.66
N GLN A 81 3.09 -0.68 40.25
CA GLN A 81 4.21 -0.22 41.09
C GLN A 81 5.26 0.55 40.29
N GLU A 82 5.61 0.10 39.09
CA GLU A 82 6.56 0.75 38.19
C GLU A 82 6.04 2.11 37.70
N LEU A 83 4.76 2.20 37.29
CA LEU A 83 4.12 3.48 36.98
C LEU A 83 3.98 4.38 38.20
N THR A 84 3.59 3.84 39.37
CA THR A 84 3.47 4.63 40.61
C THR A 84 4.81 5.25 41.00
N GLN A 85 5.91 4.48 40.92
CA GLN A 85 7.24 5.02 41.18
C GLN A 85 7.64 6.06 40.12
N SER A 86 7.42 5.79 38.84
CA SER A 86 7.72 6.76 37.77
C SER A 86 6.90 8.04 37.87
N ILE A 87 5.67 7.99 38.39
CA ILE A 87 4.82 9.16 38.69
C ILE A 87 5.35 9.92 39.90
N ILE A 88 5.84 9.23 40.95
CA ILE A 88 6.48 9.85 42.10
C ILE A 88 7.77 10.57 41.68
N ASP A 89 8.59 9.93 40.85
CA ASP A 89 9.87 10.47 40.38
C ASP A 89 9.67 11.69 39.47
N LEU A 90 8.81 11.58 38.45
CA LEU A 90 8.43 12.71 37.59
C LEU A 90 7.78 13.85 38.36
N LYS A 91 6.98 13.54 39.39
CA LYS A 91 6.40 14.56 40.26
C LYS A 91 7.47 15.27 41.09
N ALA A 92 8.45 14.56 41.65
CA ALA A 92 9.53 15.16 42.41
C ALA A 92 10.47 16.01 41.52
N GLU A 93 10.72 15.56 40.29
CA GLU A 93 11.45 16.33 39.27
C GLU A 93 10.70 17.62 38.91
N LEU A 94 9.40 17.53 38.61
CA LEU A 94 8.56 18.68 38.28
C LEU A 94 8.34 19.65 39.45
N GLU A 95 8.17 19.15 40.69
CA GLU A 95 8.12 19.99 41.90
C GLU A 95 9.46 20.69 42.15
N GLY A 96 10.59 20.06 41.80
CA GLY A 96 11.92 20.66 41.77
C GLY A 96 12.05 21.77 40.73
N GLU A 97 11.78 21.48 39.45
CA GLU A 97 11.85 22.45 38.35
C GLU A 97 10.92 23.65 38.58
N ILE A 98 9.69 23.43 39.07
CA ILE A 98 8.76 24.50 39.42
C ILE A 98 9.33 25.34 40.58
N THR A 99 9.93 24.72 41.59
CA THR A 99 10.55 25.44 42.72
C THR A 99 11.74 26.28 42.26
N ASP A 100 12.61 25.76 41.41
CA ASP A 100 13.79 26.49 40.92
C ASP A 100 13.42 27.57 39.89
N ALA A 101 12.40 27.35 39.05
CA ALA A 101 11.83 28.37 38.19
C ALA A 101 11.15 29.50 39.00
N GLN A 102 10.40 29.15 40.06
CA GLN A 102 9.82 30.14 40.98
C GLN A 102 10.91 30.92 41.72
N ASN A 103 11.94 30.26 42.25
CA ASN A 103 13.06 30.90 42.95
C ASN A 103 13.86 31.82 42.01
N SER A 104 14.08 31.40 40.76
CA SER A 104 14.76 32.19 39.74
C SER A 104 13.93 33.42 39.32
N ALA A 105 12.62 33.25 39.09
CA ALA A 105 11.71 34.35 38.79
C ALA A 105 11.58 35.32 39.98
N LEU A 106 11.50 34.82 41.21
CA LEU A 106 11.47 35.62 42.43
C LEU A 106 12.76 36.41 42.62
N THR A 107 13.93 35.78 42.45
CA THR A 107 15.25 36.43 42.53
C THR A 107 15.41 37.52 41.47
N LEU A 108 14.94 37.27 40.24
CA LEU A 108 14.93 38.26 39.17
C LEU A 108 14.00 39.44 39.48
N LEU A 109 12.79 39.17 39.99
CA LEU A 109 11.83 40.19 40.39
C LEU A 109 12.30 40.99 41.61
N GLU A 110 12.97 40.38 42.59
CA GLU A 110 13.58 41.09 43.72
C GLU A 110 14.80 41.90 43.29
N THR A 111 15.57 41.43 42.31
CA THR A 111 16.64 42.20 41.68
C THR A 111 16.07 43.45 41.00
N TYR A 112 15.06 43.31 40.13
CA TYR A 112 14.38 44.44 39.51
C TYR A 112 13.72 45.38 40.54
N ARG A 113 13.06 44.85 41.57
CA ARG A 113 12.50 45.65 42.68
C ARG A 113 13.59 46.48 43.35
N THR A 114 14.76 45.89 43.60
CA THR A 114 15.89 46.56 44.26
C THR A 114 16.51 47.63 43.35
N THR A 115 16.69 47.35 42.06
CA THR A 115 17.15 48.36 41.08
C THR A 115 16.17 49.53 40.99
N ILE A 116 14.87 49.26 40.85
CA ILE A 116 13.83 50.30 40.76
C ILE A 116 13.72 51.09 42.08
N THR A 117 13.86 50.43 43.23
CA THR A 117 13.89 51.10 44.55
C THR A 117 15.11 52.02 44.68
N GLY A 118 16.28 51.59 44.19
CA GLY A 118 17.49 52.43 44.13
C GLY A 118 17.32 53.64 43.21
N GLN A 119 16.70 53.46 42.04
CA GLN A 119 16.37 54.55 41.12
C GLN A 119 15.35 55.53 41.70
N LEU A 120 14.30 55.03 42.37
CA LEU A 120 13.33 55.86 43.11
C LEU A 120 14.00 56.64 44.24
N THR A 121 14.93 56.02 44.98
CA THR A 121 15.69 56.69 46.05
C THR A 121 16.57 57.80 45.47
N ALA A 122 17.28 57.54 44.37
CA ALA A 122 18.08 58.56 43.68
C ALA A 122 17.24 59.71 43.11
N LEU A 123 16.05 59.40 42.58
CA LEU A 123 15.09 60.41 42.09
C LEU A 123 14.52 61.24 43.25
N SER A 124 14.13 60.61 44.36
CA SER A 124 13.64 61.29 45.57
C SER A 124 14.70 62.21 46.18
N ASN A 125 15.96 61.79 46.22
CA ASN A 125 17.08 62.63 46.65
C ASN A 125 17.32 63.81 45.69
N SER A 126 17.11 63.59 44.38
CA SER A 126 17.19 64.65 43.36
C SER A 126 16.05 65.66 43.49
N ILE A 127 14.83 65.21 43.81
CA ILE A 127 13.68 66.06 44.11
C ILE A 127 13.95 66.89 45.37
N ALA A 128 14.36 66.27 46.47
CA ALA A 128 14.69 67.00 47.71
C ALA A 128 15.81 68.04 47.52
N ALA A 129 16.80 67.75 46.67
CA ALA A 129 17.86 68.70 46.31
C ALA A 129 17.37 69.86 45.41
N LEU A 130 16.32 69.64 44.61
CA LEU A 130 15.65 70.68 43.82
C LEU A 130 14.70 71.51 44.68
N GLU A 131 13.96 70.91 45.61
CA GLU A 131 13.11 71.60 46.60
C GLU A 131 13.95 72.50 47.52
N ALA A 132 15.11 72.01 47.99
CA ALA A 132 16.06 72.83 48.75
C ALA A 132 16.59 74.02 47.93
N LYS A 133 16.79 73.85 46.61
CA LYS A 133 17.19 74.94 45.71
C LYS A 133 16.04 75.90 45.39
N ASP A 134 14.81 75.43 45.27
CA ASP A 134 13.65 76.32 45.14
C ASP A 134 13.46 77.14 46.40
N GLN A 135 13.59 76.53 47.60
CA GLN A 135 13.51 77.25 48.86
C GLN A 135 14.64 78.30 48.99
N ASP A 136 15.87 78.00 48.55
CA ASP A 136 16.93 79.01 48.47
C ASP A 136 16.61 80.10 47.43
N LEU A 137 16.05 79.75 46.26
CA LEU A 137 15.62 80.73 45.27
C LEU A 137 14.50 81.64 45.81
N GLN A 138 13.54 81.10 46.56
CA GLN A 138 12.50 81.86 47.26
C GLN A 138 13.10 82.75 48.36
N ASN A 139 14.12 82.29 49.08
CA ASN A 139 14.87 83.10 50.06
C ASN A 139 15.63 84.24 49.35
N GLN A 140 16.31 83.97 48.23
CA GLN A 140 16.98 84.99 47.41
C GLN A 140 15.98 86.01 46.84
N ILE A 141 14.81 85.57 46.34
CA ILE A 141 13.71 86.44 45.89
C ILE A 141 13.17 87.28 47.04
N THR A 142 13.06 86.73 48.24
CA THR A 142 12.60 87.45 49.44
C THR A 142 13.63 88.47 49.90
N ASN A 143 14.92 88.14 49.87
CA ASN A 143 16.02 89.08 50.14
C ASN A 143 16.11 90.19 49.08
N LEU A 144 15.88 89.88 47.80
CA LEU A 144 15.80 90.86 46.73
C LEU A 144 14.59 91.80 46.89
N LYS A 145 13.43 91.29 47.27
CA LYS A 145 12.27 92.11 47.66
C LYS A 145 12.61 93.02 48.84
N ALA A 146 13.16 92.48 49.93
CA ALA A 146 13.57 93.26 51.10
C ALA A 146 14.65 94.32 50.78
N TYR A 147 15.55 94.05 49.84
CA TYR A 147 16.53 95.02 49.35
C TYR A 147 15.89 96.13 48.50
N VAL A 148 14.94 95.79 47.62
CA VAL A 148 14.18 96.77 46.82
C VAL A 148 13.27 97.63 47.71
N ASP A 149 12.52 97.01 48.62
CA ASP A 149 11.68 97.69 49.60
C ASP A 149 12.52 98.54 50.57
N GLY A 150 13.68 98.06 51.00
CA GLY A 150 14.65 98.79 51.81
C GLY A 150 15.29 99.98 51.07
N GLY A 151 15.53 99.86 49.75
CA GLY A 151 15.96 100.97 48.89
C GLY A 151 14.87 102.02 48.69
N ILE A 152 13.62 101.57 48.47
CA ILE A 152 12.44 102.44 48.39
C ILE A 152 12.19 103.14 49.73
N GLN A 153 12.36 102.44 50.86
CA GLN A 153 12.20 103.01 52.19
C GLN A 153 13.33 103.99 52.51
N SER A 154 14.59 103.65 52.20
CA SER A 154 15.72 104.58 52.32
C SER A 154 15.53 105.85 51.48
N CYS A 155 14.89 105.75 50.31
CA CYS A 155 14.53 106.91 49.49
C CYS A 155 13.42 107.76 50.13
N LYS A 156 12.36 107.14 50.67
CA LYS A 156 11.32 107.83 51.46
C LYS A 156 11.87 108.49 52.72
N ASP A 157 12.78 107.82 53.42
CA ASP A 157 13.40 108.30 54.65
C ASP A 157 14.38 109.43 54.36
N TRP A 158 15.12 109.39 53.24
CA TRP A 158 15.96 110.50 52.79
C TRP A 158 15.12 111.74 52.41
N VAL A 159 14.00 111.55 51.70
CA VAL A 159 13.04 112.63 51.40
C VAL A 159 12.41 113.19 52.68
N SER A 160 12.09 112.34 53.66
CA SER A 160 11.49 112.75 54.94
C SER A 160 12.51 113.47 55.84
N ALA A 161 13.72 112.94 55.98
CA ALA A 161 14.81 113.56 56.75
C ALA A 161 15.22 114.93 56.18
N THR A 162 15.17 115.10 54.85
CA THR A 162 15.37 116.40 54.19
C THR A 162 14.34 117.44 54.65
N PHE A 163 13.12 117.02 55.00
CA PHE A 163 12.02 117.90 55.45
C PHE A 163 11.91 118.09 56.98
N VAL A 164 12.57 117.29 57.81
CA VAL A 164 12.50 117.36 59.30
C VAL A 164 13.49 118.38 59.91
N THR A 165 14.27 119.07 59.06
CA THR A 165 15.28 120.08 59.46
C THR A 165 14.74 121.38 60.08
N LEU A 166 13.42 121.48 60.32
CA LEU A 166 12.79 122.62 61.01
C LEU A 166 12.64 122.45 62.53
N GLU A 167 12.56 121.21 63.03
CA GLU A 167 12.15 120.97 64.44
C GLU A 167 13.34 121.01 65.41
N GLN A 168 14.52 120.55 64.98
CA GLN A 168 15.75 120.57 65.79
C GLN A 168 16.32 121.99 66.00
N TYR A 169 15.93 122.97 65.18
CA TYR A 169 16.29 124.39 65.39
C TYR A 169 15.68 124.94 66.70
N ASN A 170 14.45 124.54 67.02
CA ASN A 170 13.71 125.07 68.16
C ASN A 170 14.22 124.56 69.53
N ALA A 171 14.82 123.36 69.57
CA ALA A 171 15.42 122.81 70.80
C ALA A 171 16.63 123.64 71.28
N THR A 172 17.50 124.05 70.34
CA THR A 172 18.71 124.83 70.65
C THR A 172 18.37 126.25 71.13
N ALA A 173 17.28 126.85 70.64
CA ALA A 173 16.81 128.15 71.10
C ALA A 173 16.39 128.16 72.59
N ALA A 174 15.80 127.07 73.09
CA ALA A 174 15.38 126.95 74.49
C ALA A 174 16.57 126.95 75.47
N ALA A 175 17.71 126.34 75.09
CA ALA A 175 18.90 126.27 75.94
C ALA A 175 19.53 127.66 76.17
N VAL A 176 19.52 128.53 75.15
CA VAL A 176 20.09 129.89 75.24
C VAL A 176 19.29 130.79 76.21
N ALA A 177 17.95 130.64 76.22
CA ALA A 177 17.08 131.41 77.12
C ALA A 177 17.34 131.11 78.61
N GLY A 178 17.65 129.85 78.95
CA GLY A 178 17.99 129.46 80.33
C GLY A 178 19.27 130.12 80.86
N ILE A 179 20.28 130.27 80.00
CA ILE A 179 21.56 130.92 80.35
C ILE A 179 21.37 132.43 80.59
N GLN A 180 20.52 133.08 79.81
CA GLN A 180 20.22 134.51 79.98
C GLN A 180 19.52 134.82 81.31
N ALA A 181 18.64 133.93 81.81
CA ALA A 181 17.99 134.09 83.11
C ALA A 181 18.98 134.05 84.31
N GLN A 182 20.02 133.22 84.20
CA GLN A 182 21.07 133.15 85.23
C GLN A 182 21.91 134.43 85.26
N ILE A 183 22.24 135.00 84.10
CA ILE A 183 22.96 136.27 83.97
C ILE A 183 22.15 137.44 84.59
N ALA A 184 20.83 137.48 84.37
CA ALA A 184 19.96 138.48 84.99
C ALA A 184 19.98 138.40 86.54
N THR A 185 20.01 137.18 87.09
CA THR A 185 20.06 136.94 88.54
C THR A 185 21.37 137.44 89.16
N ILE A 186 22.50 137.23 88.49
CA ILE A 186 23.83 137.72 88.93
C ILE A 186 23.89 139.25 88.91
N ASN A 187 23.35 139.89 87.87
CA ASN A 187 23.27 141.35 87.80
C ASN A 187 22.42 141.96 88.93
N GLN A 188 21.37 141.27 89.38
CA GLN A 188 20.54 141.72 90.51
C GLN A 188 21.29 141.69 91.85
N GLN A 189 22.23 140.76 92.03
CA GLN A 189 23.08 140.68 93.23
C GLN A 189 24.14 141.79 93.26
N ILE A 190 24.62 142.25 92.09
CA ILE A 190 25.58 143.36 91.98
C ILE A 190 24.92 144.70 92.38
N GLN A 191 23.61 144.84 92.23
CA GLN A 191 22.87 146.04 92.64
C GLN A 191 22.73 146.20 94.17
N GLN A 192 23.06 145.17 94.98
CA GLN A 192 22.96 145.19 96.44
C GLN A 192 24.20 145.77 97.16
N LEU A 193 25.13 146.42 96.44
CA LEU A 193 26.37 146.96 97.00
C LEU A 193 26.29 148.43 97.49
N THR A 194 25.14 149.09 97.37
CA THR A 194 25.13 150.55 97.09
C THR A 194 24.60 151.48 98.19
N ASP A 195 24.27 151.01 99.40
CA ASP A 195 23.80 151.89 100.51
C ASP A 195 24.41 151.55 101.89
N SER A 196 25.68 151.94 102.09
CA SER A 196 26.28 152.25 103.40
C SER A 196 27.57 153.06 103.18
N GLN A 197 27.69 154.26 103.76
CA GLN A 197 28.66 155.26 103.31
C GLN A 197 29.78 155.57 104.33
N ALA A 198 30.91 156.11 103.83
CA ALA A 198 32.19 156.36 104.52
C ALA A 198 32.96 155.06 104.90
N LEU A 199 34.13 154.73 104.34
CA LEU A 199 35.09 155.44 103.48
C LEU A 199 35.70 156.72 104.09
N MET A 200 36.71 156.58 104.98
CA MET A 200 37.98 157.33 104.93
C MET A 200 39.01 156.92 106.01
N ALA A 201 39.68 155.77 105.80
CA ALA A 201 40.98 155.45 106.43
C ALA A 201 41.89 154.61 105.49
N THR A 202 41.53 154.57 104.20
CA THR A 202 42.02 153.62 103.20
C THR A 202 43.45 153.92 102.74
N LYS A 203 44.46 153.31 103.36
CA LYS A 203 45.79 153.18 102.73
C LYS A 203 46.62 151.99 103.19
N GLU A 204 46.80 151.77 104.49
CA GLU A 204 47.74 150.75 104.98
C GLU A 204 47.21 149.32 104.78
N GLU A 205 45.92 149.12 105.03
CA GLU A 205 45.21 147.84 104.83
C GLU A 205 45.28 147.34 103.38
N LEU A 206 45.42 148.25 102.42
CA LEU A 206 45.46 147.94 100.99
C LEU A 206 46.66 147.05 100.63
N SER A 207 47.80 147.24 101.31
CA SER A 207 49.02 146.45 101.09
C SER A 207 48.89 145.00 101.57
N GLN A 208 48.18 144.76 102.68
CA GLN A 208 47.89 143.39 103.16
C GLN A 208 46.75 142.73 102.36
N ALA A 209 45.77 143.52 101.92
CA ALA A 209 44.71 143.04 101.04
C ALA A 209 45.29 142.50 99.72
N ILE A 210 46.26 143.17 99.11
CA ILE A 210 46.90 142.72 97.85
C ILE A 210 47.61 141.36 98.01
N SER A 211 48.36 141.14 99.09
CA SER A 211 49.01 139.83 99.35
C SER A 211 47.98 138.71 99.56
N THR A 212 46.86 139.01 100.21
CA THR A 212 45.72 138.08 100.37
C THR A 212 45.03 137.81 99.03
N LEU A 213 44.91 138.84 98.18
CA LEU A 213 44.26 138.74 96.87
C LEU A 213 45.09 137.90 95.89
N ASP A 214 46.41 138.04 95.87
CA ASP A 214 47.30 137.20 95.05
C ASP A 214 47.23 135.73 95.50
N SER A 215 47.25 135.48 96.81
CA SER A 215 47.06 134.13 97.37
C SER A 215 45.72 133.49 96.93
N LEU A 216 44.63 134.27 96.93
CA LEU A 216 43.31 133.84 96.45
C LEU A 216 43.26 133.71 94.92
N LEU A 217 44.00 134.52 94.18
CA LEU A 217 44.09 134.48 92.72
C LEU A 217 44.82 133.21 92.27
N GLN A 218 45.97 132.88 92.88
CA GLN A 218 46.68 131.62 92.66
C GLN A 218 45.78 130.41 92.99
N ALA A 219 45.04 130.45 94.10
CA ALA A 219 44.10 129.38 94.44
C ALA A 219 42.95 129.23 93.42
N LYS A 220 42.41 130.34 92.89
CA LYS A 220 41.39 130.31 91.83
C LYS A 220 41.96 129.88 90.47
N ILE A 221 43.18 130.28 90.12
CA ILE A 221 43.89 129.82 88.93
C ILE A 221 44.11 128.30 89.02
N GLN A 222 44.63 127.80 90.15
CA GLN A 222 44.80 126.36 90.37
C GLN A 222 43.47 125.60 90.31
N THR A 223 42.38 126.17 90.83
CA THR A 223 41.03 125.58 90.72
C THR A 223 40.55 125.55 89.27
N ALA A 224 40.73 126.63 88.50
CA ALA A 224 40.35 126.68 87.09
C ALA A 224 41.20 125.74 86.21
N VAL A 225 42.50 125.62 86.50
CA VAL A 225 43.41 124.66 85.86
C VAL A 225 43.02 123.22 86.21
N ASN A 226 42.72 122.93 87.48
CA ASN A 226 42.26 121.60 87.90
C ASN A 226 40.93 121.22 87.22
N ASN A 227 39.97 122.15 87.15
CA ASN A 227 38.69 121.92 86.47
C ASN A 227 38.86 121.75 84.94
N SER A 228 39.75 122.53 84.32
CA SER A 228 40.06 122.40 82.88
C SER A 228 40.77 121.09 82.58
N ASN A 229 41.70 120.65 83.44
CA ASN A 229 42.38 119.36 83.34
C ASN A 229 41.42 118.19 83.60
N ALA A 230 40.46 118.33 84.53
CA ALA A 230 39.42 117.35 84.74
C ALA A 230 38.52 117.22 83.50
N ALA A 231 38.04 118.33 82.94
CA ALA A 231 37.25 118.32 81.72
C ALA A 231 38.02 117.78 80.50
N LEU A 232 39.31 118.10 80.36
CA LEU A 232 40.19 117.55 79.32
C LEU A 232 40.44 116.05 79.52
N ASN A 233 40.57 115.57 80.76
CA ASN A 233 40.71 114.15 81.04
C ASN A 233 39.40 113.40 80.76
N THR A 234 38.24 113.91 81.20
CA THR A 234 36.92 113.34 80.88
C THR A 234 36.70 113.28 79.38
N ALA A 235 36.91 114.39 78.65
CA ALA A 235 36.79 114.40 77.19
C ALA A 235 37.80 113.46 76.51
N ARG A 236 39.02 113.31 77.06
CA ARG A 236 40.01 112.35 76.56
C ARG A 236 39.59 110.90 76.83
N GLU A 237 39.01 110.61 77.99
CA GLU A 237 38.48 109.29 78.36
C GLU A 237 37.27 108.93 77.50
N GLU A 238 36.34 109.87 77.28
CA GLU A 238 35.19 109.73 76.38
C GLU A 238 35.62 109.52 74.92
N ILE A 239 36.55 110.34 74.40
CA ILE A 239 37.09 110.17 73.03
C ILE A 239 37.86 108.86 72.90
N THR A 240 38.63 108.46 73.92
CA THR A 240 39.36 107.18 73.92
C THR A 240 38.37 106.01 73.94
N ALA A 241 37.35 106.04 74.79
CA ALA A 241 36.30 105.03 74.84
C ALA A 241 35.54 104.95 73.50
N ALA A 242 35.14 106.09 72.92
CA ALA A 242 34.47 106.14 71.63
C ALA A 242 35.33 105.56 70.50
N TYR A 243 36.61 105.94 70.40
CA TYR A 243 37.52 105.36 69.42
C TYR A 243 37.80 103.88 69.68
N THR A 244 37.97 103.44 70.92
CA THR A 244 38.14 102.01 71.27
C THR A 244 36.90 101.20 70.89
N THR A 245 35.70 101.68 71.21
CA THR A 245 34.44 101.01 70.83
C THR A 245 34.24 101.00 69.31
N ALA A 246 34.53 102.09 68.61
CA ALA A 246 34.46 102.15 67.15
C ALA A 246 35.47 101.21 66.47
N ILE A 247 36.71 101.15 66.98
CA ILE A 247 37.76 100.24 66.49
C ILE A 247 37.40 98.77 66.80
N GLN A 248 36.89 98.46 68.00
CA GLN A 248 36.39 97.11 68.32
C GLN A 248 35.21 96.72 67.42
N THR A 249 34.28 97.62 67.14
CA THR A 249 33.14 97.38 66.25
C THR A 249 33.61 97.16 64.81
N ALA A 250 34.56 97.97 64.32
CA ALA A 250 35.15 97.82 63.00
C ALA A 250 35.97 96.52 62.87
N ILE A 251 36.73 96.13 63.91
CA ILE A 251 37.46 94.86 63.95
C ILE A 251 36.48 93.69 63.96
N ALA A 252 35.45 93.69 64.83
CA ALA A 252 34.46 92.63 64.89
C ALA A 252 33.68 92.49 63.57
N SER A 253 33.30 93.60 62.93
CA SER A 253 32.66 93.60 61.61
C SER A 253 33.59 93.11 60.50
N CYS A 254 34.88 93.46 60.55
CA CYS A 254 35.89 93.00 59.59
C CYS A 254 36.19 91.50 59.78
N GLU A 255 36.30 91.03 61.02
CA GLU A 255 36.51 89.64 61.37
C GLU A 255 35.30 88.77 61.02
N SER A 256 34.07 89.28 61.23
CA SER A 256 32.84 88.63 60.78
C SER A 256 32.75 88.57 59.24
N SER A 257 33.15 89.65 58.55
CA SER A 257 33.18 89.69 57.08
C SER A 257 34.25 88.74 56.51
N LEU A 258 35.43 88.69 57.12
CA LEU A 258 36.49 87.75 56.76
C LEU A 258 36.09 86.30 57.03
N LYS A 259 35.48 86.00 58.17
CA LYS A 259 34.93 84.66 58.46
C LYS A 259 33.85 84.26 57.45
N THR A 260 32.94 85.18 57.11
CA THR A 260 31.90 84.94 56.09
C THR A 260 32.51 84.70 54.71
N TRP A 261 33.45 85.55 54.30
CA TRP A 261 34.10 85.46 52.99
C TRP A 261 35.01 84.24 52.85
N VAL A 262 35.86 83.95 53.84
CA VAL A 262 36.72 82.75 53.85
C VAL A 262 35.87 81.48 53.83
N ASN A 263 34.78 81.43 54.62
CA ASN A 263 33.87 80.29 54.59
C ASN A 263 33.16 80.16 53.22
N GLN A 264 32.79 81.26 52.56
CA GLN A 264 32.23 81.23 51.20
C GLN A 264 33.25 80.83 50.12
N GLN A 265 34.52 81.20 50.24
CA GLN A 265 35.57 80.76 49.30
C GLN A 265 35.93 79.27 49.51
N LEU A 266 35.80 78.76 50.74
CA LEU A 266 36.03 77.35 51.05
C LEU A 266 34.80 76.45 50.83
N SER A 267 33.57 76.98 50.86
CA SER A 267 32.34 76.19 50.64
C SER A 267 32.17 75.65 49.21
N GLY A 268 33.06 75.99 48.29
CA GLY A 268 33.17 75.35 46.97
C GLY A 268 34.03 74.07 46.95
N TYR A 269 34.68 73.74 48.07
CA TYR A 269 35.51 72.55 48.24
C TYR A 269 34.92 71.66 49.33
N TYR A 270 34.80 70.35 49.06
CA TYR A 270 34.39 69.38 50.06
C TYR A 270 35.32 69.42 51.27
N THR A 271 34.75 69.43 52.48
CA THR A 271 35.51 69.26 53.72
C THR A 271 36.18 67.88 53.75
N ILE A 272 37.11 67.68 54.70
CA ILE A 272 37.75 66.36 54.89
C ILE A 272 36.67 65.29 55.16
N SER A 273 35.70 65.57 56.03
CA SER A 273 34.63 64.62 56.36
C SER A 273 33.69 64.33 55.18
N GLU A 274 33.41 65.30 54.30
CA GLU A 274 32.64 65.06 53.07
C GLU A 274 33.46 64.30 52.02
N THR A 275 34.77 64.56 51.95
CA THR A 275 35.69 63.83 51.07
C THR A 275 35.83 62.38 51.52
N GLU A 276 35.95 62.12 52.83
CA GLU A 276 35.94 60.78 53.43
C GLU A 276 34.59 60.08 53.23
N ALA A 277 33.47 60.78 53.40
CA ALA A 277 32.14 60.23 53.13
C ALA A 277 31.94 59.89 51.65
N LEU A 278 32.44 60.70 50.72
CA LEU A 278 32.43 60.42 49.28
C LEU A 278 33.37 59.26 48.92
N LEU A 279 34.52 59.14 49.59
CA LEU A 279 35.46 58.04 49.40
C LEU A 279 34.87 56.71 49.89
N GLU A 280 34.24 56.70 51.06
CA GLU A 280 33.58 55.51 51.62
C GLU A 280 32.28 55.17 50.87
N ALA A 281 31.56 56.16 50.34
CA ALA A 281 30.43 55.92 49.42
C ALA A 281 30.88 55.32 48.08
N LEU A 282 31.99 55.81 47.50
CA LEU A 282 32.60 55.24 46.31
C LEU A 282 33.10 53.81 46.58
N ARG A 283 33.74 53.59 47.73
CA ARG A 283 34.17 52.26 48.18
C ARG A 283 33.00 51.31 48.37
N THR A 284 31.93 51.73 49.05
CA THR A 284 30.70 50.95 49.24
C THR A 284 30.05 50.63 47.90
N SER A 285 30.07 51.56 46.95
CA SER A 285 29.60 51.33 45.57
C SER A 285 30.46 50.30 44.83
N LEU A 286 31.78 50.35 44.98
CA LEU A 286 32.71 49.37 44.36
C LEU A 286 32.63 47.99 45.02
N GLU A 287 32.53 47.90 46.35
CA GLU A 287 32.30 46.65 47.08
C GLU A 287 30.92 46.06 46.73
N GLY A 288 29.89 46.91 46.57
CA GLY A 288 28.57 46.50 46.08
C GLY A 288 28.59 45.99 44.64
N GLN A 289 29.30 46.66 43.73
CA GLN A 289 29.51 46.21 42.35
C GLN A 289 30.28 44.88 42.29
N LEU A 290 31.36 44.75 43.08
CA LEU A 290 32.16 43.53 43.16
C LEU A 290 31.35 42.35 43.73
N ASN A 291 30.56 42.57 44.78
CA ASN A 291 29.66 41.56 45.32
C ASN A 291 28.57 41.16 44.31
N THR A 292 28.02 42.13 43.56
CA THR A 292 27.05 41.86 42.48
C THR A 292 27.70 41.03 41.36
N GLN A 293 28.92 41.36 40.93
CA GLN A 293 29.65 40.60 39.91
C GLN A 293 30.00 39.18 40.39
N ASN A 294 30.45 39.03 41.64
CA ASN A 294 30.71 37.71 42.23
C ASN A 294 29.44 36.86 42.36
N TYR A 295 28.29 37.47 42.68
CA TYR A 295 26.99 36.80 42.73
C TYR A 295 26.53 36.34 41.33
N GLN A 296 26.65 37.21 40.32
CA GLN A 296 26.35 36.87 38.92
C GLN A 296 27.29 35.77 38.38
N LEU A 297 28.58 35.80 38.73
CA LEU A 297 29.52 34.72 38.42
C LEU A 297 29.15 33.41 39.15
N GLY A 298 28.68 33.49 40.40
CA GLY A 298 28.15 32.36 41.15
C GLY A 298 26.96 31.70 40.45
N ILE A 299 25.99 32.50 39.98
CA ILE A 299 24.83 32.02 39.20
C ILE A 299 25.29 31.38 37.87
N LEU A 300 26.23 32.02 37.14
CA LEU A 300 26.77 31.45 35.90
C LEU A 300 27.50 30.12 36.12
N ILE A 301 28.23 29.97 37.25
CA ILE A 301 28.88 28.72 37.64
C ILE A 301 27.84 27.66 38.02
N ALA A 302 26.82 28.01 38.81
CA ALA A 302 25.75 27.08 39.18
C ALA A 302 24.97 26.59 37.94
N ASN A 303 24.60 27.49 37.02
CA ASN A 303 23.92 27.14 35.78
C ASN A 303 24.79 26.22 34.89
N ALA A 304 26.10 26.49 34.81
CA ALA A 304 27.04 25.63 34.10
C ALA A 304 27.16 24.25 34.76
N GLN A 305 27.19 24.17 36.09
CA GLN A 305 27.21 22.91 36.84
C GLN A 305 25.92 22.09 36.63
N SER A 306 24.74 22.73 36.71
CA SER A 306 23.45 22.08 36.43
C SER A 306 23.36 21.56 35.00
N SER A 307 23.85 22.34 34.02
CA SER A 307 23.94 21.88 32.63
C SER A 307 24.92 20.70 32.46
N ILE A 308 26.05 20.69 33.18
CA ILE A 308 27.01 19.56 33.17
C ILE A 308 26.38 18.30 33.75
N GLU A 309 25.64 18.39 34.85
CA GLU A 309 24.95 17.23 35.46
C GLU A 309 23.77 16.74 34.60
N SER A 310 23.00 17.63 33.96
CA SER A 310 21.97 17.27 32.97
C SER A 310 22.56 16.55 31.75
N HIS A 311 23.66 17.05 31.19
CA HIS A 311 24.38 16.36 30.10
C HIS A 311 24.97 15.01 30.55
N LYS A 312 25.41 14.89 31.80
CA LYS A 312 25.93 13.65 32.39
C LYS A 312 24.83 12.59 32.56
N ALA A 313 23.67 12.97 33.09
CA ALA A 313 22.49 12.10 33.13
C ALA A 313 22.06 11.66 31.71
N SER A 314 22.10 12.57 30.73
CA SER A 314 21.85 12.25 29.31
C SER A 314 22.86 11.24 28.75
N ILE A 315 24.14 11.39 29.09
CA ILE A 315 25.22 10.45 28.70
C ILE A 315 25.01 9.07 29.36
N ASP A 316 24.60 9.00 30.62
CA ASP A 316 24.37 7.74 31.32
C ASP A 316 23.09 7.02 30.84
N SER A 317 22.05 7.78 30.46
CA SER A 317 20.88 7.26 29.71
C SER A 317 21.28 6.67 28.36
N LEU A 318 22.13 7.38 27.59
CA LEU A 318 22.67 6.87 26.32
C LEU A 318 23.53 5.62 26.52
N ARG A 319 24.34 5.54 27.59
CA ARG A 319 25.11 4.33 27.95
C ARG A 319 24.20 3.15 28.28
N SER A 320 23.12 3.36 29.02
CA SER A 320 22.13 2.29 29.30
C SER A 320 21.47 1.78 28.01
N ARG A 321 21.15 2.68 27.07
CA ARG A 321 20.62 2.32 25.74
C ARG A 321 21.64 1.57 24.89
N ILE A 322 22.93 1.94 24.96
CA ILE A 322 24.01 1.20 24.29
C ILE A 322 24.13 -0.21 24.86
N GLY A 323 24.11 -0.39 26.19
CA GLY A 323 24.15 -1.72 26.81
C GLY A 323 23.00 -2.64 26.36
N LYS A 324 21.77 -2.11 26.27
CA LYS A 324 20.64 -2.86 25.70
C LYS A 324 20.84 -3.23 24.23
N LEU A 325 21.39 -2.32 23.42
CA LEU A 325 21.74 -2.62 22.03
C LEU A 325 22.87 -3.67 21.90
N GLU A 326 23.80 -3.72 22.85
CA GLU A 326 24.84 -4.76 22.92
C GLU A 326 24.23 -6.13 23.30
N GLU A 327 23.24 -6.17 24.20
CA GLU A 327 22.45 -7.36 24.52
C GLU A 327 21.59 -7.82 23.31
N ASP A 328 20.90 -6.90 22.63
CA ASP A 328 20.12 -7.19 21.41
C ASP A 328 21.01 -7.74 20.29
N VAL A 329 22.20 -7.18 20.08
CA VAL A 329 23.19 -7.66 19.11
C VAL A 329 23.72 -9.05 19.47
N ALA A 330 23.92 -9.35 20.76
CA ALA A 330 24.26 -10.69 21.22
C ALA A 330 23.11 -11.70 20.99
N GLY A 331 21.86 -11.29 21.22
CA GLY A 331 20.67 -12.07 20.91
C GLY A 331 20.54 -12.38 19.42
N LEU A 332 20.72 -11.37 18.55
CA LEU A 332 20.74 -11.53 17.10
C LEU A 332 21.91 -12.42 16.62
N ALA A 333 23.07 -12.37 17.28
CA ALA A 333 24.18 -13.27 16.99
C ALA A 333 23.85 -14.74 17.33
N SER A 334 23.17 -15.00 18.45
CA SER A 334 22.67 -16.34 18.79
C SER A 334 21.62 -16.81 17.79
N LEU A 335 20.60 -15.99 17.52
CA LEU A 335 19.52 -16.32 16.57
C LEU A 335 20.08 -16.60 15.16
N ARG A 336 21.15 -15.92 14.75
CA ARG A 336 21.86 -16.20 13.50
C ARG A 336 22.60 -17.54 13.53
N ALA A 337 23.25 -17.89 14.65
CA ALA A 337 23.88 -19.19 14.83
C ALA A 337 22.85 -20.33 14.83
N ASP A 338 21.69 -20.12 15.45
CA ASP A 338 20.56 -21.06 15.45
C ASP A 338 19.92 -21.19 14.06
N LEU A 339 19.85 -20.09 13.29
CA LEU A 339 19.41 -20.10 11.90
C LEU A 339 20.39 -20.84 10.99
N ASP A 340 21.70 -20.59 11.09
CA ASP A 340 22.70 -21.35 10.32
C ASP A 340 22.76 -22.82 10.78
N SER A 341 22.57 -23.12 12.06
CA SER A 341 22.42 -24.49 12.57
C SER A 341 21.19 -25.18 11.95
N SER A 342 20.03 -24.53 11.98
CA SER A 342 18.78 -25.03 11.40
C SER A 342 18.91 -25.22 9.89
N LYS A 343 19.50 -24.26 9.18
CA LYS A 343 19.81 -24.35 7.75
C LYS A 343 20.74 -25.53 7.42
N ASN A 344 21.76 -25.78 8.25
CA ASN A 344 22.64 -26.94 8.11
C ASN A 344 21.90 -28.25 8.39
N GLN A 345 21.02 -28.29 9.40
CA GLN A 345 20.19 -29.47 9.70
C GLN A 345 19.20 -29.78 8.56
N ILE A 346 18.50 -28.76 8.04
CA ILE A 346 17.60 -28.85 6.88
C ILE A 346 18.39 -29.30 5.64
N THR A 347 19.56 -28.71 5.38
CA THR A 347 20.42 -29.10 4.24
C THR A 347 20.83 -30.57 4.34
N ARG A 348 21.27 -31.05 5.52
CA ARG A 348 21.58 -32.46 5.74
C ARG A 348 20.36 -33.37 5.64
N ALA A 349 19.19 -32.92 6.09
CA ALA A 349 17.95 -33.68 5.98
C ALA A 349 17.51 -33.83 4.51
N TYR A 350 17.58 -32.78 3.70
CA TYR A 350 17.36 -32.85 2.26
C TYR A 350 18.42 -33.69 1.54
N GLN A 351 19.71 -33.52 1.85
CA GLN A 351 20.78 -34.34 1.27
C GLN A 351 20.58 -35.83 1.61
N LYS A 352 20.22 -36.15 2.86
CA LYS A 352 19.92 -37.51 3.30
C LYS A 352 18.66 -38.06 2.63
N ALA A 353 17.58 -37.29 2.54
CA ALA A 353 16.35 -37.72 1.87
C ALA A 353 16.53 -37.91 0.35
N ILE A 354 17.35 -37.06 -0.30
CA ILE A 354 17.75 -37.22 -1.70
C ILE A 354 18.64 -38.45 -1.87
N GLN A 355 19.60 -38.68 -0.96
CA GLN A 355 20.42 -39.89 -0.99
C GLN A 355 19.58 -41.16 -0.76
N GLU A 356 18.67 -41.17 0.21
CA GLU A 356 17.76 -42.30 0.46
C GLU A 356 16.76 -42.50 -0.69
N ALA A 357 16.35 -41.44 -1.39
CA ALA A 357 15.57 -41.55 -2.62
C ALA A 357 16.39 -42.11 -3.79
N ILE A 358 17.66 -41.71 -3.92
CA ILE A 358 18.60 -42.26 -4.91
C ILE A 358 18.87 -43.74 -4.61
N GLU A 359 19.23 -44.10 -3.37
CA GLU A 359 19.44 -45.50 -2.94
C GLU A 359 18.16 -46.35 -3.04
N SER A 360 16.98 -45.73 -3.00
CA SER A 360 15.69 -46.38 -3.24
C SER A 360 15.32 -46.49 -4.73
N LEU A 361 15.95 -45.74 -5.63
CA LEU A 361 15.70 -45.80 -7.09
C LEU A 361 16.82 -46.55 -7.84
N ASP A 362 18.05 -46.47 -7.32
CA ASP A 362 19.20 -47.26 -7.75
C ASP A 362 18.90 -48.75 -7.56
N GLY A 363 19.38 -49.56 -8.49
CA GLY A 363 18.99 -50.95 -8.61
C GLY A 363 17.53 -51.21 -8.99
N LYS A 364 16.53 -50.35 -8.67
CA LYS A 364 15.11 -50.61 -9.01
C LYS A 364 14.83 -50.54 -10.50
N ILE A 365 15.27 -49.48 -11.18
CA ILE A 365 15.13 -49.38 -12.65
C ILE A 365 15.92 -50.52 -13.31
N THR A 366 17.13 -50.82 -12.81
CA THR A 366 17.95 -51.95 -13.26
C THR A 366 17.26 -53.31 -13.07
N ALA A 367 16.54 -53.50 -11.96
CA ALA A 367 15.80 -54.72 -11.65
C ALA A 367 14.52 -54.84 -12.49
N GLN A 368 13.78 -53.74 -12.71
CA GLN A 368 12.62 -53.72 -13.60
C GLN A 368 13.03 -54.00 -15.05
N ILE A 369 14.13 -53.40 -15.52
CA ILE A 369 14.71 -53.72 -16.83
C ILE A 369 15.19 -55.18 -16.87
N ALA A 370 15.77 -55.72 -15.80
CA ALA A 370 16.16 -57.14 -15.74
C ALA A 370 14.95 -58.10 -15.75
N GLU A 371 13.85 -57.74 -15.09
CA GLU A 371 12.59 -58.49 -15.05
C GLU A 371 11.91 -58.48 -16.44
N GLU A 372 11.84 -57.31 -17.10
CA GLU A 372 11.33 -57.18 -18.47
C GLU A 372 12.22 -57.88 -19.49
N VAL A 373 13.55 -57.74 -19.40
CA VAL A 373 14.50 -58.47 -20.25
C VAL A 373 14.42 -59.97 -20.00
N SER A 374 14.23 -60.44 -18.76
CA SER A 374 14.00 -61.86 -18.45
C SER A 374 12.68 -62.35 -19.06
N THR A 375 11.62 -61.55 -18.99
CA THR A 375 10.31 -61.84 -19.60
C THR A 375 10.39 -61.89 -21.13
N ILE A 376 11.08 -60.93 -21.74
CA ILE A 376 11.31 -60.85 -23.19
C ILE A 376 12.18 -62.02 -23.66
N ASN A 377 13.29 -62.32 -22.97
CA ASN A 377 14.14 -63.46 -23.29
C ASN A 377 13.36 -64.78 -23.16
N THR A 378 12.57 -64.95 -22.10
CA THR A 378 11.69 -66.13 -21.93
C THR A 378 10.70 -66.24 -23.09
N ARG A 379 10.17 -65.12 -23.61
CA ARG A 379 9.29 -65.15 -24.79
C ARG A 379 10.06 -65.52 -26.07
N ILE A 380 11.25 -64.95 -26.27
CA ILE A 380 12.15 -65.27 -27.39
C ILE A 380 12.54 -66.75 -27.37
N ASP A 381 12.92 -67.31 -26.22
CA ASP A 381 13.28 -68.73 -26.07
C ASP A 381 12.10 -69.65 -26.43
N ASN A 382 10.87 -69.29 -26.04
CA ASN A 382 9.66 -70.02 -26.42
C ASN A 382 9.36 -69.90 -27.93
N GLU A 383 9.45 -68.70 -28.51
CA GLU A 383 9.27 -68.48 -29.96
C GLU A 383 10.33 -69.25 -30.77
N VAL A 384 11.59 -69.22 -30.34
CA VAL A 384 12.72 -69.95 -30.94
C VAL A 384 12.53 -71.46 -30.79
N SER A 385 12.02 -71.96 -29.66
CA SER A 385 11.72 -73.39 -29.50
C SER A 385 10.63 -73.85 -30.47
N GLN A 386 9.54 -73.08 -30.60
CA GLN A 386 8.47 -73.37 -31.57
C GLN A 386 8.97 -73.35 -33.03
N ILE A 387 9.85 -72.40 -33.36
CA ILE A 387 10.51 -72.34 -34.68
C ILE A 387 11.39 -73.58 -34.93
N ASN A 388 12.15 -74.03 -33.92
CA ASN A 388 13.00 -75.22 -34.03
C ASN A 388 12.19 -76.53 -34.13
N GLU A 389 11.06 -76.64 -33.42
CA GLU A 389 10.12 -77.75 -33.57
C GLU A 389 9.49 -77.77 -34.98
N ALA A 390 9.06 -76.61 -35.48
CA ALA A 390 8.52 -76.48 -36.85
C ALA A 390 9.58 -76.81 -37.91
N LEU A 391 10.83 -76.37 -37.72
CA LEU A 391 11.97 -76.69 -38.59
C LEU A 391 12.30 -78.19 -38.57
N THR A 392 12.24 -78.83 -37.41
CA THR A 392 12.43 -80.28 -37.27
C THR A 392 11.31 -81.05 -37.98
N ALA A 393 10.05 -80.64 -37.80
CA ALA A 393 8.91 -81.21 -38.52
C ALA A 393 9.01 -81.02 -40.04
N LEU A 394 9.51 -79.87 -40.50
CA LEU A 394 9.76 -79.61 -41.92
C LEU A 394 10.90 -80.50 -42.47
N SER A 395 12.01 -80.64 -41.74
CA SER A 395 13.12 -81.52 -42.12
C SER A 395 12.68 -82.97 -42.26
N ASN A 396 11.87 -83.48 -41.32
CA ASN A 396 11.31 -84.83 -41.39
C ASN A 396 10.41 -85.02 -42.62
N ARG A 397 9.63 -83.99 -43.02
CA ARG A 397 8.82 -84.02 -44.25
C ARG A 397 9.67 -84.00 -45.52
N VAL A 398 10.80 -83.29 -45.52
CA VAL A 398 11.76 -83.30 -46.65
C VAL A 398 12.36 -84.70 -46.80
N SER A 399 12.87 -85.30 -45.73
CA SER A 399 13.47 -86.65 -45.82
C SER A 399 12.47 -87.77 -46.15
N GLN A 400 11.19 -87.62 -45.80
CA GLN A 400 10.15 -88.51 -46.32
C GLN A 400 9.99 -88.35 -47.84
N CYS A 401 9.89 -87.11 -48.34
CA CYS A 401 9.78 -86.82 -49.77
C CYS A 401 10.99 -87.35 -50.57
N GLU A 402 12.21 -87.23 -50.02
CA GLU A 402 13.43 -87.81 -50.60
C GLU A 402 13.34 -89.35 -50.71
N SER A 403 12.80 -90.01 -49.69
CA SER A 403 12.56 -91.47 -49.72
C SER A 403 11.48 -91.87 -50.74
N ASP A 404 10.41 -91.07 -50.86
CA ASP A 404 9.31 -91.33 -51.80
C ASP A 404 9.81 -91.20 -53.27
N ILE A 405 10.60 -90.16 -53.56
CA ILE A 405 11.30 -89.97 -54.84
C ILE A 405 12.19 -91.18 -55.16
N GLN A 406 12.94 -91.68 -54.17
CA GLN A 406 13.81 -92.83 -54.40
C GLN A 406 13.04 -94.12 -54.72
N SER A 407 11.83 -94.30 -54.18
CA SER A 407 10.94 -95.43 -54.54
C SER A 407 10.48 -95.33 -55.99
N LEU A 408 9.97 -94.17 -56.41
CA LEU A 408 9.48 -93.95 -57.78
C LEU A 408 10.56 -94.19 -58.85
N GLN A 409 11.82 -93.82 -58.58
CA GLN A 409 12.95 -94.11 -59.47
C GLN A 409 13.19 -95.61 -59.71
N ASN A 410 12.97 -96.44 -58.68
CA ASN A 410 13.13 -97.90 -58.79
C ASN A 410 12.01 -98.52 -59.63
N GLU A 411 10.77 -98.04 -59.48
CA GLU A 411 9.61 -98.51 -60.27
C GLU A 411 9.79 -98.21 -61.76
N ILE A 412 10.21 -96.99 -62.11
CA ILE A 412 10.51 -96.58 -63.50
C ILE A 412 11.57 -97.48 -64.13
N SER A 413 12.60 -97.87 -63.38
CA SER A 413 13.66 -98.78 -63.85
C SER A 413 13.13 -100.20 -64.11
N GLY A 414 12.16 -100.66 -63.30
CA GLY A 414 11.47 -101.93 -63.51
C GLY A 414 10.63 -101.95 -64.78
N ILE A 415 9.87 -100.88 -65.06
CA ILE A 415 9.00 -100.75 -66.24
C ILE A 415 9.83 -100.83 -67.53
N LYS A 416 10.90 -100.04 -67.67
CA LYS A 416 11.78 -100.04 -68.85
C LYS A 416 12.30 -101.45 -69.20
N THR A 417 12.73 -102.20 -68.19
CA THR A 417 13.24 -103.58 -68.32
C THR A 417 12.21 -104.55 -68.90
N ASN A 418 10.92 -104.26 -68.81
CA ASN A 418 9.87 -105.09 -69.41
C ASN A 418 9.54 -104.68 -70.85
N ILE A 419 9.59 -103.39 -71.18
CA ILE A 419 9.37 -102.89 -72.54
C ILE A 419 10.46 -103.41 -73.51
N SER A 420 11.74 -103.41 -73.11
CA SER A 420 12.83 -104.01 -73.90
C SER A 420 12.59 -105.47 -74.28
N LYS A 421 12.00 -106.26 -73.37
CA LYS A 421 11.65 -107.68 -73.62
C LYS A 421 10.47 -107.84 -74.57
N LEU A 422 9.57 -106.86 -74.63
CA LEU A 422 8.45 -106.86 -75.57
C LEU A 422 8.90 -106.43 -76.97
N LEU A 423 9.72 -105.39 -77.08
CA LEU A 423 10.25 -104.90 -78.36
C LEU A 423 10.98 -106.03 -79.12
N ALA A 424 11.82 -106.80 -78.42
CA ALA A 424 12.55 -107.94 -78.98
C ALA A 424 11.68 -109.12 -79.46
N ARG A 425 10.36 -109.08 -79.28
CA ARG A 425 9.40 -110.11 -79.75
C ARG A 425 8.66 -109.71 -81.03
N ILE A 426 8.64 -108.42 -81.39
CA ILE A 426 7.91 -107.91 -82.56
C ILE A 426 8.80 -108.05 -83.81
N GLN A 427 8.22 -108.54 -84.90
CA GLN A 427 8.95 -108.85 -86.14
C GLN A 427 8.60 -107.90 -87.29
N SER A 428 7.36 -107.41 -87.38
CA SER A 428 6.95 -106.40 -88.36
C SER A 428 5.75 -105.57 -87.90
N LEU A 429 5.61 -104.39 -88.51
CA LEU A 429 4.56 -103.40 -88.30
C LEU A 429 4.22 -102.75 -89.66
N THR A 430 2.95 -102.72 -90.06
CA THR A 430 2.52 -102.35 -91.44
C THR A 430 1.18 -101.60 -91.44
N TYR A 431 1.00 -100.57 -92.27
CA TYR A 431 -0.17 -99.69 -92.26
C TYR A 431 -1.39 -100.26 -93.00
N VAL A 432 -2.60 -99.94 -92.53
CA VAL A 432 -3.89 -100.33 -93.13
C VAL A 432 -4.71 -99.07 -93.49
N PRO A 433 -4.82 -98.68 -94.78
CA PRO A 433 -5.46 -97.43 -95.18
C PRO A 433 -7.00 -97.45 -95.12
N ARG A 434 -7.59 -96.41 -94.51
CA ARG A 434 -9.06 -96.22 -94.42
C ARG A 434 -9.71 -95.58 -95.65
N TYR A 435 -8.95 -94.81 -96.42
CA TYR A 435 -9.44 -94.09 -97.61
C TYR A 435 -8.72 -94.58 -98.86
N SER A 436 -9.42 -94.60 -100.01
CA SER A 436 -8.91 -95.17 -101.27
C SER A 436 -7.79 -94.36 -101.93
N ASP A 437 -7.51 -93.16 -101.44
CA ASP A 437 -6.37 -92.30 -101.80
C ASP A 437 -5.14 -92.52 -100.89
N GLY A 438 -5.29 -93.33 -99.83
CA GLY A 438 -4.26 -93.61 -98.83
C GLY A 438 -4.08 -92.53 -97.75
N GLN A 439 -4.88 -91.46 -97.74
CA GLN A 439 -4.66 -90.27 -96.91
C GLN A 439 -5.67 -90.14 -95.75
N ALA A 440 -5.29 -89.46 -94.67
CA ALA A 440 -6.15 -89.09 -93.54
C ALA A 440 -6.50 -87.58 -93.58
N ARG A 441 -7.33 -87.06 -92.66
CA ARG A 441 -7.93 -85.70 -92.71
C ARG A 441 -8.26 -85.12 -91.32
N ILE A 442 -8.35 -83.78 -91.19
CA ILE A 442 -8.57 -82.99 -89.95
C ILE A 442 -9.50 -81.77 -90.26
N TYR A 443 -10.04 -81.09 -89.24
CA TYR A 443 -10.75 -79.80 -89.30
C TYR A 443 -10.37 -78.89 -88.09
N PHE A 444 -10.49 -77.55 -88.13
CA PHE A 444 -10.27 -76.65 -86.95
C PHE A 444 -11.08 -75.32 -86.96
N ASP A 445 -10.98 -74.57 -85.86
CA ASP A 445 -11.27 -73.13 -85.66
C ASP A 445 -10.05 -72.44 -84.98
N LYS A 446 -9.95 -71.10 -84.86
CA LYS A 446 -8.83 -70.43 -84.12
C LYS A 446 -9.31 -69.48 -83.01
N ASN A 447 -8.40 -69.07 -82.13
CA ASN A 447 -8.41 -67.78 -81.43
C ASN A 447 -7.09 -67.06 -81.72
N GLY A 448 -7.12 -65.92 -82.44
CA GLY A 448 -5.88 -65.28 -82.91
C GLY A 448 -5.04 -66.25 -83.76
N ASP A 449 -3.90 -66.68 -83.21
CA ASP A 449 -3.04 -67.71 -83.79
C ASP A 449 -3.33 -69.15 -83.31
N ASP A 450 -4.00 -69.34 -82.16
CA ASP A 450 -4.29 -70.64 -81.52
C ASP A 450 -5.24 -71.49 -82.37
N VAL A 451 -5.05 -72.82 -82.42
CA VAL A 451 -5.76 -73.75 -83.32
C VAL A 451 -6.57 -74.81 -82.54
N TYR A 452 -7.88 -74.90 -82.78
CA TYR A 452 -8.83 -75.82 -82.13
C TYR A 452 -9.29 -76.94 -83.09
N ALA A 453 -8.60 -78.09 -83.11
CA ALA A 453 -8.71 -79.09 -84.18
C ALA A 453 -9.32 -80.46 -83.79
N GLU A 454 -9.86 -81.19 -84.78
CA GLU A 454 -10.37 -82.56 -84.66
C GLU A 454 -9.27 -83.65 -84.74
N ASN A 455 -9.49 -84.81 -84.12
CA ASN A 455 -8.49 -85.88 -83.97
C ASN A 455 -8.22 -86.69 -85.26
N LEU A 456 -6.99 -87.23 -85.37
CA LEU A 456 -6.52 -88.11 -86.43
C LEU A 456 -6.72 -89.59 -86.03
N THR A 457 -6.97 -90.51 -86.99
CA THR A 457 -7.12 -91.95 -86.71
C THR A 457 -6.41 -92.81 -87.76
N LEU A 458 -5.68 -93.85 -87.33
CA LEU A 458 -4.84 -94.73 -88.16
C LEU A 458 -4.90 -96.19 -87.66
N ASP A 459 -4.61 -97.17 -88.54
CA ASP A 459 -4.62 -98.61 -88.22
C ASP A 459 -3.34 -99.30 -88.73
N PHE A 460 -2.78 -100.26 -87.98
CA PHE A 460 -1.55 -101.00 -88.34
C PHE A 460 -1.62 -102.48 -87.96
N GLU A 461 -1.12 -103.41 -88.80
CA GLU A 461 -0.96 -104.83 -88.48
C GLU A 461 0.41 -105.10 -87.81
N VAL A 462 0.42 -106.02 -86.83
CA VAL A 462 1.59 -106.39 -86.00
C VAL A 462 1.84 -107.89 -86.06
N HIS A 463 3.08 -108.31 -86.35
CA HIS A 463 3.45 -109.73 -86.30
C HIS A 463 4.56 -110.04 -85.26
N PRO A 464 4.51 -111.20 -84.59
CA PRO A 464 3.40 -112.16 -84.58
C PRO A 464 2.17 -111.59 -83.87
N ASN A 465 0.96 -111.91 -84.33
CA ASN A 465 -0.30 -111.26 -83.91
C ASN A 465 -0.55 -111.31 -82.37
N SER A 466 0.04 -112.27 -81.67
CA SER A 466 0.03 -112.35 -80.20
C SER A 466 0.71 -111.17 -79.50
N ALA A 467 1.61 -110.45 -80.17
CA ALA A 467 2.28 -109.27 -79.61
C ALA A 467 1.39 -108.01 -79.63
N ALA A 468 0.33 -107.95 -80.47
CA ALA A 468 -0.53 -106.78 -80.58
C ALA A 468 -1.27 -106.46 -79.26
N ALA A 469 -1.75 -107.49 -78.56
CA ALA A 469 -2.44 -107.33 -77.27
C ALA A 469 -1.48 -106.91 -76.15
N ASP A 470 -0.29 -107.50 -76.09
CA ASP A 470 0.76 -107.10 -75.14
C ASP A 470 1.17 -105.64 -75.38
N LEU A 471 1.37 -105.25 -76.63
CA LEU A 471 1.72 -103.90 -77.07
C LEU A 471 0.64 -102.87 -76.69
N ALA A 472 -0.64 -103.20 -76.88
CA ALA A 472 -1.76 -102.37 -76.45
C ALA A 472 -1.97 -102.34 -74.92
N SER A 473 -1.29 -103.18 -74.13
CA SER A 473 -1.30 -103.08 -72.66
C SER A 473 -0.26 -102.09 -72.09
N VAL A 474 0.69 -101.63 -72.92
CA VAL A 474 1.78 -100.71 -72.52
C VAL A 474 1.93 -99.51 -73.46
N TRP A 475 0.94 -99.22 -74.30
CA TRP A 475 1.09 -98.30 -75.44
C TRP A 475 1.55 -96.89 -75.03
N GLU A 476 1.00 -96.36 -73.93
CA GLU A 476 1.33 -95.04 -73.37
C GLU A 476 2.82 -94.88 -73.00
N GLN A 477 3.53 -96.00 -72.81
CA GLN A 477 4.91 -96.04 -72.32
C GLN A 477 5.90 -96.51 -73.39
N ALA A 478 5.40 -97.09 -74.49
CA ALA A 478 6.19 -97.80 -75.49
C ALA A 478 5.94 -97.37 -76.94
N ILE A 479 4.90 -96.57 -77.24
CA ILE A 479 4.50 -96.23 -78.60
C ILE A 479 4.37 -94.71 -78.79
N THR A 480 4.93 -94.22 -79.88
CA THR A 480 4.89 -92.83 -80.33
C THR A 480 4.40 -92.76 -81.78
N LEU A 481 3.43 -91.89 -82.07
CA LEU A 481 3.07 -91.56 -83.46
C LEU A 481 3.88 -90.32 -83.87
N LYS A 482 4.65 -90.40 -84.95
CA LYS A 482 5.60 -89.39 -85.39
C LYS A 482 5.26 -88.89 -86.80
N ALA A 483 4.89 -87.61 -86.91
CA ALA A 483 4.73 -86.92 -88.19
C ALA A 483 6.04 -86.31 -88.69
N VAL A 484 6.21 -86.26 -90.01
CA VAL A 484 7.26 -85.51 -90.70
C VAL A 484 6.59 -84.45 -91.58
N SER A 485 7.04 -83.20 -91.45
CA SER A 485 6.63 -82.10 -92.31
C SER A 485 7.56 -81.96 -93.52
N THR A 486 7.01 -82.08 -94.73
CA THR A 486 7.71 -81.83 -95.99
C THR A 486 7.38 -80.45 -96.55
N ILE A 487 8.41 -79.60 -96.56
CA ILE A 487 8.47 -78.29 -97.22
C ILE A 487 9.34 -78.45 -98.48
N THR A 488 9.11 -77.67 -99.54
CA THR A 488 9.83 -77.77 -100.84
C THR A 488 11.26 -77.19 -100.84
N THR A 489 11.90 -77.04 -99.68
CA THR A 489 13.30 -76.60 -99.54
C THR A 489 14.09 -77.52 -98.61
N LYS A 490 15.41 -77.63 -98.85
CA LYS A 490 16.25 -78.73 -98.35
C LYS A 490 16.75 -78.50 -96.91
N ALA A 491 15.87 -78.72 -95.94
CA ALA A 491 16.23 -78.92 -94.52
C ALA A 491 16.19 -80.41 -94.13
N ALA A 492 16.73 -80.77 -92.96
CA ALA A 492 16.55 -82.11 -92.41
C ALA A 492 15.10 -82.28 -91.89
N PRO A 493 14.48 -83.46 -92.04
CA PRO A 493 13.11 -83.68 -91.59
C PRO A 493 13.02 -83.57 -90.06
N SER A 494 12.25 -82.61 -89.56
CA SER A 494 11.84 -82.56 -88.17
C SER A 494 10.68 -83.52 -87.94
N PHE A 495 10.81 -84.34 -86.91
CA PHE A 495 9.73 -85.20 -86.42
C PHE A 495 8.87 -84.44 -85.41
N ILE A 496 7.56 -84.64 -85.49
CA ILE A 496 6.54 -84.03 -84.66
C ILE A 496 5.78 -85.17 -84.01
N GLU A 497 5.91 -85.37 -82.70
CA GLU A 497 5.15 -86.39 -82.00
C GLU A 497 3.69 -85.94 -81.84
N ILE A 498 2.78 -86.77 -82.36
CA ILE A 498 1.34 -86.61 -82.29
C ILE A 498 0.88 -87.47 -81.09
N PRO A 499 0.39 -86.89 -79.98
CA PRO A 499 -0.03 -87.66 -78.81
C PRO A 499 -1.15 -88.63 -79.16
N ILE A 500 -0.91 -89.92 -79.02
CA ILE A 500 -1.95 -90.94 -79.14
C ILE A 500 -2.89 -90.77 -77.93
N LEU A 501 -4.20 -90.73 -78.20
CA LEU A 501 -5.26 -90.58 -77.20
C LEU A 501 -5.86 -91.91 -76.76
N SER A 502 -5.88 -92.88 -77.66
CA SER A 502 -6.38 -94.24 -77.41
C SER A 502 -5.80 -95.20 -78.44
N LEU A 503 -5.47 -96.42 -78.02
CA LEU A 503 -5.03 -97.50 -78.90
C LEU A 503 -5.65 -98.83 -78.47
N GLU A 504 -6.27 -99.53 -79.41
CA GLU A 504 -6.93 -100.82 -79.19
C GLU A 504 -6.30 -101.90 -80.09
N ALA A 505 -6.22 -103.15 -79.61
CA ALA A 505 -5.72 -104.29 -80.39
C ALA A 505 -6.82 -105.32 -80.68
N ASN A 506 -6.98 -105.71 -81.94
CA ASN A 506 -7.94 -106.73 -82.37
C ASN A 506 -7.35 -107.61 -83.50
N ALA A 507 -7.41 -108.93 -83.34
CA ALA A 507 -6.93 -109.96 -84.29
C ALA A 507 -5.44 -109.87 -84.76
N GLY A 508 -4.66 -108.92 -84.25
CA GLY A 508 -3.28 -108.62 -84.69
C GLY A 508 -3.11 -107.22 -85.29
N ILE A 509 -4.21 -106.49 -85.51
CA ILE A 509 -4.22 -105.07 -85.89
C ILE A 509 -4.32 -104.22 -84.63
N ILE A 510 -3.60 -103.10 -84.60
CA ILE A 510 -3.74 -102.02 -83.64
C ILE A 510 -4.39 -100.81 -84.32
N SER A 511 -5.45 -100.27 -83.72
CA SER A 511 -6.18 -99.09 -84.17
C SER A 511 -5.96 -97.96 -83.18
N LEU A 512 -5.56 -96.78 -83.66
CA LEU A 512 -5.20 -95.65 -82.80
C LEU A 512 -5.89 -94.35 -83.22
N SER A 513 -6.25 -93.54 -82.22
CA SER A 513 -6.72 -92.15 -82.35
C SER A 513 -5.70 -91.22 -81.71
N ALA A 514 -5.45 -90.05 -82.29
CA ALA A 514 -4.37 -89.15 -81.87
C ALA A 514 -4.74 -87.66 -81.95
N ASN A 515 -4.26 -86.88 -80.98
CA ASN A 515 -4.46 -85.44 -80.85
C ASN A 515 -3.53 -84.68 -81.79
N VAL A 516 -4.11 -83.86 -82.65
CA VAL A 516 -3.41 -83.18 -83.75
C VAL A 516 -2.86 -81.79 -83.38
N ALA A 517 -3.07 -81.32 -82.14
CA ALA A 517 -2.62 -80.01 -81.68
C ALA A 517 -1.09 -79.81 -81.78
N SER A 518 -0.30 -80.88 -81.85
CA SER A 518 1.14 -80.82 -82.10
C SER A 518 1.52 -80.46 -83.55
N LEU A 519 0.59 -80.58 -84.51
CA LEU A 519 0.88 -80.26 -85.91
C LEU A 519 1.04 -78.73 -86.11
N PRO A 520 1.90 -78.28 -87.03
CA PRO A 520 2.28 -76.87 -87.08
C PRO A 520 1.18 -76.02 -87.72
N ALA A 521 1.03 -74.78 -87.26
CA ALA A 521 0.05 -73.83 -87.81
C ALA A 521 0.17 -73.62 -89.33
N SER A 522 1.37 -73.79 -89.91
CA SER A 522 1.60 -73.74 -91.36
C SER A 522 0.93 -74.90 -92.13
N PHE A 523 0.87 -76.10 -91.55
CA PHE A 523 0.11 -77.23 -92.12
C PHE A 523 -1.40 -76.92 -92.06
N PHE A 524 -1.85 -76.40 -90.93
CA PHE A 524 -3.23 -75.95 -90.71
C PHE A 524 -3.63 -74.78 -91.65
N ASN A 525 -2.69 -73.91 -92.04
CA ASN A 525 -2.87 -72.87 -93.06
C ASN A 525 -2.75 -73.39 -94.52
N GLY A 526 -2.37 -74.66 -94.74
CA GLY A 526 -2.20 -75.27 -96.08
C GLY A 526 -0.84 -75.06 -96.76
N GLU A 527 0.18 -74.61 -96.02
CA GLU A 527 1.50 -74.23 -96.52
C GLU A 527 2.50 -75.40 -96.56
N THR A 528 2.25 -76.48 -95.80
CA THR A 528 3.13 -77.65 -95.69
C THR A 528 2.35 -78.97 -95.79
N SER A 529 3.07 -80.06 -96.09
CA SER A 529 2.51 -81.40 -96.18
C SER A 529 3.03 -82.28 -95.03
N ILE A 530 2.15 -83.05 -94.39
CA ILE A 530 2.47 -83.91 -93.24
C ILE A 530 2.37 -85.38 -93.66
N ASN A 531 3.28 -86.23 -93.18
CA ASN A 531 3.16 -87.69 -93.27
C ASN A 531 3.50 -88.35 -91.91
N ALA A 532 2.65 -89.23 -91.37
CA ALA A 532 2.82 -89.86 -90.05
C ALA A 532 3.20 -91.34 -90.10
N CYS A 533 4.14 -91.77 -89.24
CA CYS A 533 4.51 -93.17 -89.00
C CYS A 533 4.40 -93.52 -87.51
N LEU A 534 4.23 -94.81 -87.20
CA LEU A 534 4.18 -95.34 -85.85
C LEU A 534 5.54 -95.90 -85.43
N SER A 535 5.98 -95.58 -84.21
CA SER A 535 7.31 -95.91 -83.68
C SER A 535 7.18 -96.50 -82.27
N ILE A 536 7.63 -97.73 -82.11
CA ILE A 536 7.68 -98.47 -80.84
C ILE A 536 9.10 -98.35 -80.30
N SER A 537 9.29 -98.01 -79.02
CA SER A 537 10.61 -97.79 -78.41
C SER A 537 10.67 -98.26 -76.96
N ASP A 538 11.87 -98.65 -76.51
CA ASP A 538 12.19 -98.83 -75.08
C ASP A 538 13.07 -97.69 -74.51
N GLY A 539 13.33 -96.65 -75.31
CA GLY A 539 14.25 -95.56 -75.01
C GLY A 539 15.72 -95.84 -75.35
N THR A 540 16.04 -97.00 -75.92
CA THR A 540 17.37 -97.38 -76.43
C THR A 540 17.34 -98.02 -77.82
N SER A 541 16.23 -98.66 -78.19
CA SER A 541 16.00 -99.32 -79.48
C SER A 541 14.60 -98.96 -80.01
N ASP A 542 14.50 -98.70 -81.31
CA ASP A 542 13.26 -98.28 -81.99
C ASP A 542 12.87 -99.25 -83.12
N LEU A 543 11.57 -99.51 -83.27
CA LEU A 543 10.95 -100.20 -84.41
C LEU A 543 9.89 -99.27 -85.03
N VAL A 544 9.93 -99.03 -86.35
CA VAL A 544 9.13 -97.98 -87.01
C VAL A 544 8.40 -98.50 -88.26
N SER A 545 7.18 -98.02 -88.50
CA SER A 545 6.35 -98.31 -89.69
C SER A 545 6.69 -97.44 -90.92
N GLU A 546 5.90 -97.61 -91.99
CA GLU A 546 5.77 -96.66 -93.10
C GLU A 546 4.98 -95.37 -92.72
N TYR A 547 4.83 -94.42 -93.68
CA TYR A 547 4.36 -93.03 -93.48
C TYR A 547 3.03 -92.66 -94.22
N VAL A 548 2.18 -91.73 -93.69
CA VAL A 548 0.75 -91.49 -94.10
C VAL A 548 0.21 -89.99 -94.08
N PRO A 549 -0.53 -89.37 -95.08
CA PRO A 549 -0.88 -87.87 -95.24
C PRO A 549 -2.19 -87.12 -94.62
N VAL A 550 -2.44 -85.73 -94.61
CA VAL A 550 -3.54 -84.86 -93.86
C VAL A 550 -4.03 -83.32 -94.28
N LEU A 551 -5.03 -82.50 -93.67
CA LEU A 551 -5.63 -81.04 -94.01
C LEU A 551 -6.64 -80.16 -93.01
N ALA A 552 -7.02 -78.76 -93.00
CA ALA A 552 -8.01 -77.94 -92.00
C ALA A 552 -8.52 -76.28 -92.02
N VAL A 553 -9.16 -75.45 -90.99
CA VAL A 553 -9.78 -73.90 -90.83
C VAL A 553 -9.82 -72.86 -89.45
N ASN A 554 -10.31 -71.51 -89.22
CA ASN A 554 -9.88 -70.35 -88.15
C ASN A 554 -10.74 -69.02 -87.45
N ARG A 555 -10.67 -68.39 -86.12
CA ARG A 555 -11.33 -67.04 -85.40
C ARG A 555 -11.19 -66.28 -83.82
N GLU A 556 -10.62 -65.05 -83.29
CA GLU A 556 -10.98 -64.24 -81.88
C GLU A 556 -10.48 -62.71 -81.26
N ILE A 557 -10.40 -62.29 -79.87
CA ILE A 557 -10.43 -60.84 -79.10
C ILE A 557 -9.60 -60.31 -77.73
N GLN A 558 -9.73 -59.05 -77.03
CA GLN A 558 -9.01 -58.41 -75.73
C GLN A 558 -9.52 -57.08 -74.81
N VAL A 559 -8.87 -56.44 -73.67
CA VAL A 559 -9.24 -55.23 -72.64
C VAL A 559 -8.14 -54.36 -71.69
N THR A 560 -8.37 -53.16 -70.90
CA THR A 560 -7.41 -52.19 -70.05
C THR A 560 -7.84 -51.20 -68.73
N THR A 561 -7.09 -50.13 -68.12
CA THR A 561 -7.34 -49.14 -66.85
C THR A 561 -6.35 -47.87 -66.38
N LEU A 562 -6.61 -46.82 -65.43
CA LEU A 562 -5.78 -45.53 -64.98
C LEU A 562 -5.89 -44.70 -63.54
N PRO A 563 -5.10 -43.58 -63.21
CA PRO A 563 -5.10 -42.69 -61.95
C PRO A 563 -6.10 -41.48 -61.78
N ALA A 564 -5.88 -40.53 -60.80
CA ALA A 564 -6.83 -39.45 -60.35
C ALA A 564 -6.26 -38.00 -60.23
N THR A 565 -7.16 -36.99 -60.25
CA THR A 565 -6.84 -35.53 -60.26
C THR A 565 -7.80 -34.67 -59.40
N ASP A 566 -7.54 -33.35 -59.29
CA ASP A 566 -8.45 -32.30 -58.79
C ASP A 566 -8.96 -32.42 -57.34
N VAL A 567 -8.11 -32.92 -56.44
CA VAL A 567 -8.43 -33.08 -55.01
C VAL A 567 -8.53 -31.72 -54.32
N ASN A 568 -9.74 -31.36 -53.89
CA ASN A 568 -10.08 -30.14 -53.13
C ASN A 568 -10.98 -30.51 -51.94
N THR A 569 -11.29 -29.57 -51.05
CA THR A 569 -12.19 -29.75 -49.90
C THR A 569 -13.57 -30.31 -50.31
N GLY A 570 -13.70 -31.64 -50.27
CA GLY A 570 -14.90 -32.39 -50.59
C GLY A 570 -15.01 -32.98 -52.01
N THR A 571 -13.99 -32.88 -52.89
CA THR A 571 -14.10 -33.31 -54.32
C THR A 571 -12.81 -33.92 -54.92
N ALA A 572 -12.92 -34.79 -55.95
CA ALA A 572 -11.80 -35.35 -56.74
C ALA A 572 -12.26 -36.00 -58.08
N THR A 573 -11.35 -36.33 -59.02
CA THR A 573 -11.64 -36.86 -60.38
C THR A 573 -10.90 -38.19 -60.69
N LEU A 574 -11.50 -39.16 -61.42
CA LEU A 574 -10.96 -40.51 -61.74
C LEU A 574 -10.94 -40.85 -63.26
N HIS A 575 -10.07 -41.76 -63.75
CA HIS A 575 -9.83 -42.07 -65.19
C HIS A 575 -9.52 -43.57 -65.54
N GLY A 576 -9.80 -44.08 -66.77
CA GLY A 576 -9.63 -45.50 -67.23
C GLY A 576 -9.71 -45.76 -68.76
N CYS A 577 -9.50 -47.00 -69.28
CA CYS A 577 -9.54 -47.34 -70.74
C CYS A 577 -9.78 -48.84 -71.15
N VAL A 578 -9.97 -49.17 -72.45
CA VAL A 578 -10.28 -50.53 -73.04
C VAL A 578 -9.56 -50.75 -74.41
N GLN A 579 -9.60 -51.94 -75.03
CA GLN A 579 -9.08 -52.22 -76.40
C GLN A 579 -9.95 -53.29 -77.12
N ARG A 580 -10.11 -53.23 -78.46
CA ARG A 580 -11.08 -54.07 -79.23
C ARG A 580 -10.46 -54.81 -80.43
N THR A 581 -11.06 -55.95 -80.84
CA THR A 581 -10.89 -56.53 -82.20
C THR A 581 -12.26 -56.66 -82.89
N ASN A 582 -12.28 -56.82 -84.23
CA ASN A 582 -13.40 -56.46 -85.12
C ASN A 582 -14.71 -57.29 -85.03
N VAL A 583 -14.96 -58.05 -83.96
CA VAL A 583 -16.13 -58.95 -83.87
C VAL A 583 -16.97 -58.76 -82.60
N VAL A 584 -16.47 -58.12 -81.54
CA VAL A 584 -17.17 -58.03 -80.23
C VAL A 584 -17.04 -56.64 -79.61
N THR A 585 -18.05 -56.17 -78.88
CA THR A 585 -18.11 -54.85 -78.22
C THR A 585 -18.56 -54.96 -76.77
N PRO A 586 -17.97 -54.22 -75.80
CA PRO A 586 -18.40 -54.21 -74.41
C PRO A 586 -19.82 -53.65 -74.20
N THR A 587 -20.47 -54.10 -73.12
CA THR A 587 -21.84 -53.77 -72.73
C THR A 587 -21.94 -52.78 -71.57
N GLU A 588 -20.87 -52.61 -70.78
CA GLU A 588 -20.84 -51.79 -69.57
C GLU A 588 -19.38 -51.47 -69.18
N ILE A 589 -19.09 -50.26 -68.66
CA ILE A 589 -17.78 -49.84 -68.12
C ILE A 589 -17.94 -48.89 -66.93
N GLY A 590 -16.88 -48.70 -66.11
CA GLY A 590 -16.85 -47.67 -65.07
C GLY A 590 -15.85 -47.90 -63.93
N PHE A 591 -16.17 -47.39 -62.74
CA PHE A 591 -15.32 -47.41 -61.54
C PHE A 591 -16.03 -47.97 -60.29
N TYR A 592 -15.24 -48.34 -59.28
CA TYR A 592 -15.66 -48.55 -57.88
C TYR A 592 -14.78 -47.73 -56.94
N TYR A 593 -15.32 -47.14 -55.87
CA TYR A 593 -14.56 -46.38 -54.86
C TYR A 593 -15.06 -46.55 -53.40
N GLY A 594 -14.22 -46.27 -52.40
CA GLY A 594 -14.59 -46.37 -50.98
C GLY A 594 -13.43 -46.07 -50.01
N SER A 595 -13.66 -46.14 -48.69
CA SER A 595 -12.65 -45.84 -47.66
C SER A 595 -11.70 -47.00 -47.32
N SER A 596 -11.82 -48.15 -47.99
CA SER A 596 -10.94 -49.32 -47.85
C SER A 596 -10.67 -49.95 -49.22
N PRO A 597 -9.44 -50.39 -49.52
CA PRO A 597 -9.12 -51.03 -50.80
C PRO A 597 -9.62 -52.48 -50.88
N ALA A 598 -9.76 -53.17 -49.75
CA ALA A 598 -9.95 -54.62 -49.71
C ALA A 598 -11.34 -55.10 -50.15
N SER A 599 -12.32 -54.19 -50.26
CA SER A 599 -13.73 -54.54 -50.50
C SER A 599 -14.37 -53.77 -51.66
N LEU A 600 -13.57 -53.20 -52.58
CA LEU A 600 -14.06 -52.32 -53.66
C LEU A 600 -15.08 -52.99 -54.60
N LEU A 601 -14.89 -54.27 -54.96
CA LEU A 601 -15.83 -55.01 -55.81
C LEU A 601 -17.06 -55.56 -55.06
N GLU A 602 -17.05 -55.56 -53.72
CA GLU A 602 -18.09 -56.17 -52.88
C GLU A 602 -18.97 -55.15 -52.17
N SER A 603 -18.39 -54.01 -51.78
CA SER A 603 -19.04 -52.93 -51.00
C SER A 603 -18.63 -51.52 -51.43
N GLY A 604 -17.80 -51.38 -52.48
CA GLY A 604 -17.44 -50.08 -53.04
C GLY A 604 -18.62 -49.42 -53.75
N THR A 605 -18.67 -48.09 -53.70
CA THR A 605 -19.65 -47.30 -54.45
C THR A 605 -19.29 -47.35 -55.93
N LYS A 606 -20.22 -47.85 -56.75
CA LYS A 606 -20.05 -48.03 -58.19
C LYS A 606 -20.43 -46.75 -58.96
N VAL A 607 -19.63 -46.38 -59.96
CA VAL A 607 -19.93 -45.31 -60.92
C VAL A 607 -19.83 -45.88 -62.34
N ILE A 608 -20.84 -45.66 -63.17
CA ILE A 608 -20.86 -46.10 -64.58
C ILE A 608 -20.41 -44.92 -65.45
N CYS A 609 -19.60 -45.21 -66.47
CA CYS A 609 -19.08 -44.21 -67.41
C CYS A 609 -19.43 -44.54 -68.86
N ASN A 610 -19.32 -43.55 -69.75
CA ASN A 610 -19.40 -43.76 -71.20
C ASN A 610 -17.99 -43.88 -71.78
N LEU A 611 -17.82 -44.74 -72.80
CA LEU A 611 -16.56 -44.87 -73.52
C LEU A 611 -16.36 -43.69 -74.47
N GLN A 612 -15.18 -43.09 -74.46
CA GLN A 612 -14.77 -42.05 -75.40
C GLN A 612 -14.26 -42.66 -76.72
N GLU A 613 -14.10 -41.85 -77.77
CA GLU A 613 -13.68 -42.32 -79.10
C GLU A 613 -12.25 -42.90 -79.14
N ASP A 614 -11.43 -42.59 -78.12
CA ASP A 614 -10.07 -43.09 -77.90
C ASP A 614 -10.01 -44.32 -76.96
N ASP A 615 -11.16 -44.97 -76.72
CA ASP A 615 -11.35 -46.07 -75.77
C ASP A 615 -11.06 -45.70 -74.28
N THR A 616 -11.04 -44.41 -73.89
CA THR A 616 -10.89 -43.96 -72.49
C THR A 616 -12.22 -43.58 -71.80
N TYR A 617 -12.21 -43.34 -70.48
CA TYR A 617 -13.37 -42.86 -69.69
C TYR A 617 -12.96 -42.21 -68.34
N SER A 618 -13.79 -41.33 -67.78
CA SER A 618 -13.51 -40.59 -66.53
C SER A 618 -14.78 -40.16 -65.75
N THR A 619 -14.64 -39.67 -64.52
CA THR A 619 -15.75 -39.15 -63.67
C THR A 619 -15.28 -38.26 -62.49
N VAL A 620 -16.19 -37.50 -61.86
CA VAL A 620 -15.93 -36.60 -60.71
C VAL A 620 -16.73 -37.03 -59.47
N LEU A 621 -16.07 -37.08 -58.32
CA LEU A 621 -16.62 -37.36 -57.00
C LEU A 621 -16.83 -36.06 -56.20
N THR A 622 -17.90 -36.00 -55.40
CA THR A 622 -18.25 -34.87 -54.53
C THR A 622 -18.81 -35.35 -53.19
N GLY A 623 -18.82 -34.49 -52.16
CA GLY A 623 -19.34 -34.80 -50.83
C GLY A 623 -18.39 -35.61 -49.94
N LEU A 624 -17.08 -35.50 -50.19
CA LEU A 624 -16.05 -36.23 -49.44
C LEU A 624 -15.76 -35.58 -48.07
N VAL A 625 -15.34 -36.39 -47.10
CA VAL A 625 -15.04 -36.00 -45.70
C VAL A 625 -13.54 -36.09 -45.41
N ASP A 626 -13.08 -35.48 -44.31
CA ASP A 626 -11.70 -35.65 -43.79
C ASP A 626 -11.34 -37.13 -43.65
N GLY A 627 -10.21 -37.54 -44.24
CA GLY A 627 -9.77 -38.93 -44.32
C GLY A 627 -9.31 -39.35 -45.73
N THR A 628 -9.19 -40.66 -45.95
CA THR A 628 -8.58 -41.28 -47.15
C THR A 628 -9.60 -42.07 -47.98
N THR A 629 -9.54 -42.00 -49.32
CA THR A 629 -10.43 -42.69 -50.27
C THR A 629 -9.65 -43.50 -51.31
N TYR A 630 -10.14 -44.68 -51.72
CA TYR A 630 -9.55 -45.66 -52.66
C TYR A 630 -10.48 -45.96 -53.87
N TYR A 631 -9.95 -46.41 -55.03
CA TYR A 631 -10.77 -46.74 -56.23
C TYR A 631 -10.09 -47.66 -57.29
N LEU A 632 -10.87 -48.26 -58.22
CA LEU A 632 -10.43 -49.07 -59.40
C LEU A 632 -11.41 -48.99 -60.60
N ALA A 633 -11.08 -49.56 -61.79
CA ALA A 633 -11.91 -49.52 -63.02
C ALA A 633 -12.18 -50.88 -63.73
N TYR A 634 -13.22 -50.96 -64.60
CA TYR A 634 -13.71 -52.20 -65.24
C TYR A 634 -14.42 -52.04 -66.60
N ALA A 635 -14.59 -53.16 -67.33
CA ALA A 635 -15.43 -53.35 -68.52
C ALA A 635 -16.11 -54.75 -68.56
N LYS A 636 -17.19 -54.92 -69.34
CA LYS A 636 -17.98 -56.17 -69.41
C LYS A 636 -18.35 -56.59 -70.82
N VAL A 637 -18.14 -57.86 -71.17
CA VAL A 637 -18.55 -58.49 -72.45
C VAL A 637 -19.44 -59.70 -72.14
N ASP A 638 -20.65 -59.73 -72.71
CA ASP A 638 -21.71 -60.69 -72.37
C ASP A 638 -21.89 -60.88 -70.84
N SER A 639 -21.54 -62.07 -70.33
CA SER A 639 -21.62 -62.42 -68.90
C SER A 639 -20.29 -62.28 -68.15
N LYS A 640 -19.22 -61.82 -68.81
CA LYS A 640 -17.84 -61.82 -68.29
C LYS A 640 -17.34 -60.39 -68.06
N ILE A 641 -16.76 -60.15 -66.89
CA ILE A 641 -16.19 -58.86 -66.48
C ILE A 641 -14.66 -58.93 -66.56
N TYR A 642 -14.06 -57.82 -66.95
CA TYR A 642 -12.62 -57.59 -67.13
C TYR A 642 -12.25 -56.30 -66.37
N CYS A 643 -11.17 -56.30 -65.58
CA CYS A 643 -10.85 -55.21 -64.63
C CYS A 643 -9.37 -54.79 -64.69
N GLY A 644 -9.02 -53.68 -64.05
CA GLY A 644 -7.63 -53.29 -63.77
C GLY A 644 -7.39 -52.77 -62.34
N ASP A 645 -6.27 -52.07 -62.14
CA ASP A 645 -5.63 -51.80 -60.84
C ASP A 645 -6.33 -50.75 -59.92
N THR A 646 -5.84 -50.65 -58.66
CA THR A 646 -6.40 -49.82 -57.56
C THR A 646 -5.49 -48.63 -57.13
N LYS A 647 -6.06 -47.53 -56.60
CA LYS A 647 -5.41 -46.22 -56.27
C LYS A 647 -6.07 -45.47 -55.06
N ASN A 648 -5.58 -44.29 -54.58
CA ASN A 648 -6.13 -43.51 -53.42
C ASN A 648 -5.79 -41.97 -53.30
N PHE A 649 -6.41 -41.19 -52.36
CA PHE A 649 -6.18 -39.73 -52.02
C PHE A 649 -6.81 -39.23 -50.65
N VAL A 650 -6.63 -37.95 -50.19
CA VAL A 650 -6.87 -37.40 -48.79
C VAL A 650 -7.47 -35.93 -48.66
N ILE A 651 -8.10 -35.51 -47.53
CA ILE A 651 -8.77 -34.19 -47.20
C ILE A 651 -8.50 -33.64 -45.73
N LEU A 652 -8.61 -32.31 -45.42
CA LEU A 652 -8.38 -31.65 -44.08
C LEU A 652 -9.15 -30.31 -43.77
N THR A 653 -9.18 -29.87 -42.47
CA THR A 653 -10.05 -28.77 -41.91
C THR A 653 -9.44 -27.57 -41.07
N THR A 654 -9.59 -27.46 -39.71
CA THR A 654 -9.88 -26.15 -38.99
C THR A 654 -9.04 -25.76 -37.70
N ILE A 655 -9.11 -24.48 -37.22
CA ILE A 655 -8.37 -23.82 -36.08
C ILE A 655 -9.32 -23.17 -35.02
N GLN A 656 -8.85 -22.86 -33.78
CA GLN A 656 -9.62 -22.30 -32.64
C GLN A 656 -9.35 -20.79 -32.28
N VAL A 657 -10.32 -20.17 -31.60
CA VAL A 657 -10.34 -18.76 -31.13
C VAL A 657 -10.19 -18.67 -29.60
N GLY A 658 -9.53 -17.62 -29.09
CA GLY A 658 -9.42 -17.32 -27.65
C GLY A 658 -8.41 -18.17 -26.87
N GLY A 659 -7.80 -19.19 -27.51
CA GLY A 659 -6.76 -20.03 -26.90
C GLY A 659 -5.45 -19.29 -26.64
N ALA A 660 -4.71 -19.78 -25.64
CA ALA A 660 -3.31 -19.43 -25.38
C ALA A 660 -2.40 -20.32 -26.25
N VAL A 661 -1.46 -19.72 -26.96
CA VAL A 661 -0.51 -20.38 -27.86
C VAL A 661 0.86 -20.45 -27.21
N ASP A 662 1.39 -21.66 -27.05
CA ASP A 662 2.76 -21.87 -26.59
C ASP A 662 3.73 -21.80 -27.77
N LEU A 663 4.42 -20.66 -27.88
CA LEU A 663 5.49 -20.43 -28.86
C LEU A 663 6.87 -20.91 -28.36
N GLY A 664 6.98 -21.49 -27.15
CA GLY A 664 8.26 -21.77 -26.51
C GLY A 664 9.00 -20.49 -26.11
N LEU A 665 8.30 -19.63 -25.40
CA LEU A 665 8.72 -18.32 -24.86
C LEU A 665 8.38 -18.25 -23.35
N SER A 666 8.73 -17.16 -22.67
CA SER A 666 8.44 -16.97 -21.24
C SER A 666 6.94 -16.94 -20.87
N VAL A 667 6.06 -16.62 -21.83
CA VAL A 667 4.60 -16.55 -21.65
C VAL A 667 3.87 -17.10 -22.88
N LEU A 668 2.63 -17.57 -22.68
CA LEU A 668 1.78 -18.07 -23.76
C LEU A 668 0.96 -16.91 -24.35
N TRP A 669 0.86 -16.81 -25.67
CA TRP A 669 0.28 -15.64 -26.35
C TRP A 669 -1.16 -15.87 -26.79
N ALA A 670 -2.03 -14.86 -26.66
CA ALA A 670 -3.41 -14.96 -27.12
C ALA A 670 -3.54 -15.03 -28.64
N THR A 671 -4.42 -15.91 -29.13
CA THR A 671 -4.84 -15.96 -30.54
C THR A 671 -5.50 -14.67 -31.05
N CYS A 672 -6.11 -13.86 -30.18
CA CYS A 672 -6.91 -12.68 -30.54
C CYS A 672 -6.57 -11.44 -29.70
N ASN A 673 -6.99 -10.26 -30.15
CA ASN A 673 -6.93 -9.00 -29.37
C ASN A 673 -8.05 -8.94 -28.32
N ILE A 674 -7.93 -8.06 -27.32
CA ILE A 674 -9.06 -7.77 -26.43
C ILE A 674 -10.20 -7.10 -27.20
N GLY A 675 -11.36 -7.74 -27.20
CA GLY A 675 -12.56 -7.27 -27.91
C GLY A 675 -12.61 -7.64 -29.39
N ALA A 676 -11.76 -8.57 -29.84
CA ALA A 676 -11.85 -9.24 -31.15
C ALA A 676 -12.71 -10.51 -31.06
N GLU A 677 -13.38 -10.89 -32.15
CA GLU A 677 -14.09 -12.17 -32.27
C GLU A 677 -13.27 -13.21 -33.05
N SER A 678 -12.28 -12.78 -33.85
CA SER A 678 -11.32 -13.65 -34.55
C SER A 678 -9.85 -13.19 -34.41
N PRO A 679 -8.84 -13.97 -34.85
CA PRO A 679 -7.43 -13.57 -34.79
C PRO A 679 -7.09 -12.33 -35.62
N GLU A 680 -7.77 -12.13 -36.75
CA GLU A 680 -7.55 -11.03 -37.68
C GLU A 680 -8.28 -9.73 -37.33
N ASP A 681 -9.29 -9.78 -36.46
CA ASP A 681 -9.92 -8.60 -35.89
C ASP A 681 -8.91 -7.77 -35.08
N TYR A 682 -8.87 -6.45 -35.35
CA TYR A 682 -8.09 -5.52 -34.54
C TYR A 682 -8.65 -5.34 -33.12
N GLY A 683 -9.89 -5.75 -32.87
CA GLY A 683 -10.53 -5.68 -31.55
C GLY A 683 -10.82 -4.25 -31.10
N GLN A 684 -10.50 -3.92 -29.85
CA GLN A 684 -10.78 -2.61 -29.25
C GLN A 684 -9.52 -1.88 -28.80
N TYR A 685 -9.61 -0.54 -28.85
CA TYR A 685 -8.54 0.36 -28.42
C TYR A 685 -8.73 0.79 -26.97
N TYR A 686 -7.64 0.89 -26.22
CA TYR A 686 -7.63 1.29 -24.81
C TYR A 686 -6.53 2.31 -24.54
N ALA A 687 -6.79 3.25 -23.64
CA ALA A 687 -5.73 4.06 -23.04
C ALA A 687 -5.00 3.22 -21.97
N TRP A 688 -3.73 3.51 -21.72
CA TRP A 688 -2.90 2.67 -20.86
C TRP A 688 -3.36 2.74 -19.40
N GLY A 689 -3.69 1.59 -18.80
CA GLY A 689 -4.26 1.53 -17.44
C GLY A 689 -5.71 2.01 -17.34
N GLU A 690 -6.45 2.06 -18.45
CA GLU A 690 -7.90 2.24 -18.48
C GLU A 690 -8.61 0.95 -18.92
N THR A 691 -9.73 0.64 -18.27
CA THR A 691 -10.50 -0.60 -18.46
C THR A 691 -11.78 -0.40 -19.29
N GLY A 692 -11.96 0.80 -19.86
CA GLY A 692 -13.08 1.17 -20.72
C GLY A 692 -12.62 1.74 -22.06
N ILE A 693 -13.49 1.65 -23.07
CA ILE A 693 -13.30 2.30 -24.37
C ILE A 693 -13.80 3.75 -24.31
N LYS A 694 -13.22 4.63 -25.14
CA LYS A 694 -13.59 6.05 -25.25
C LYS A 694 -13.90 6.44 -26.70
N GLU A 695 -14.73 7.47 -26.87
CA GLU A 695 -15.05 8.06 -28.18
C GLU A 695 -13.85 8.80 -28.80
N PHE A 696 -13.01 9.40 -27.95
CA PHE A 696 -11.75 10.03 -28.32
C PHE A 696 -10.66 9.79 -27.27
N TYR A 697 -9.39 9.93 -27.66
CA TYR A 697 -8.22 9.55 -26.85
C TYR A 697 -7.23 10.72 -26.75
N ASN A 698 -7.28 11.48 -25.65
CA ASN A 698 -6.42 12.66 -25.45
C ASN A 698 -6.05 12.87 -23.97
N HIS A 699 -5.12 13.79 -23.69
CA HIS A 699 -4.62 14.01 -22.34
C HIS A 699 -5.70 14.56 -21.37
N THR A 700 -6.72 15.27 -21.85
CA THR A 700 -7.78 15.84 -21.01
C THR A 700 -8.84 14.83 -20.56
N ASN A 701 -8.95 13.67 -21.23
CA ASN A 701 -9.90 12.61 -20.86
C ASN A 701 -9.22 11.33 -20.35
N TYR A 702 -7.93 11.39 -20.00
CA TYR A 702 -7.16 10.26 -19.51
C TYR A 702 -7.22 10.14 -17.98
N LYS A 703 -7.69 8.99 -17.49
CA LYS A 703 -8.04 8.69 -16.07
C LYS A 703 -6.98 9.11 -15.06
N TRP A 704 -5.71 8.99 -15.42
CA TRP A 704 -4.58 9.19 -14.50
C TRP A 704 -3.86 10.54 -14.64
N PHE A 705 -4.31 11.42 -15.55
CA PHE A 705 -3.83 12.80 -15.62
C PHE A 705 -4.79 13.73 -14.87
N GLU A 706 -4.22 14.74 -14.22
CA GLU A 706 -4.90 15.99 -13.90
C GLU A 706 -4.29 17.09 -14.76
N VAL A 707 -5.11 17.77 -15.55
CA VAL A 707 -4.64 18.77 -16.52
C VAL A 707 -5.03 20.15 -16.03
N ASN A 708 -4.06 20.88 -15.52
CA ASN A 708 -4.22 22.23 -14.97
C ASN A 708 -3.67 23.25 -15.98
N ASN A 709 -4.55 24.07 -16.56
CA ASN A 709 -4.11 25.12 -17.48
C ASN A 709 -3.54 26.31 -16.68
N ILE A 710 -2.23 26.49 -16.74
CA ILE A 710 -1.50 27.56 -16.04
C ILE A 710 -0.94 28.49 -17.11
N ALA A 711 -1.39 29.75 -17.10
CA ALA A 711 -0.98 30.80 -18.04
C ALA A 711 -1.09 30.43 -19.54
N GLY A 712 -2.02 29.52 -19.90
CA GLY A 712 -2.20 29.06 -21.28
C GLY A 712 -1.38 27.82 -21.67
N GLN A 713 -0.64 27.21 -20.73
CA GLN A 713 -0.01 25.90 -20.91
C GLN A 713 -0.71 24.85 -20.04
N ASP A 714 -0.97 23.67 -20.62
CA ASP A 714 -1.56 22.54 -19.93
C ASP A 714 -0.49 21.78 -19.13
N VAL A 715 -0.48 21.96 -17.81
CA VAL A 715 0.42 21.28 -16.88
C VAL A 715 -0.23 19.97 -16.44
N ILE A 716 0.48 18.86 -16.62
CA ILE A 716 0.00 17.50 -16.31
C ILE A 716 0.55 17.06 -14.95
N THR A 717 -0.34 16.75 -14.02
CA THR A 717 -0.03 16.05 -12.75
C THR A 717 -0.54 14.61 -12.86
N LEU A 718 0.16 13.66 -12.25
CA LEU A 718 -0.16 12.23 -12.32
C LEU A 718 -0.81 11.73 -11.03
N LYS A 719 -1.97 11.09 -11.16
CA LYS A 719 -2.75 10.54 -10.02
C LYS A 719 -2.34 9.11 -9.64
N LYS A 720 -1.65 8.40 -10.53
CA LYS A 720 -1.14 7.03 -10.37
C LYS A 720 -0.11 6.70 -11.45
N TYR A 721 0.70 5.69 -11.20
CA TYR A 721 1.79 5.21 -12.05
C TYR A 721 2.74 6.36 -12.37
N ASN A 722 3.38 6.87 -11.31
CA ASN A 722 4.33 7.99 -11.34
C ASN A 722 5.64 7.63 -10.62
N ASN A 723 6.75 7.74 -11.35
CA ASN A 723 8.10 7.53 -10.85
C ASN A 723 8.94 8.83 -10.79
N SER A 724 8.35 10.01 -11.10
CA SER A 724 9.06 11.30 -11.09
C SER A 724 8.29 12.37 -10.31
N VAL A 725 9.00 13.01 -9.37
CA VAL A 725 8.48 14.14 -8.57
C VAL A 725 8.14 15.39 -9.40
N GLU A 726 8.58 15.45 -10.66
CA GLU A 726 8.21 16.51 -11.62
C GLU A 726 6.69 16.55 -11.89
N TYR A 727 6.02 15.41 -11.82
CA TYR A 727 4.59 15.27 -12.16
C TYR A 727 3.68 15.02 -10.94
N GLY A 728 4.17 15.28 -9.72
CA GLY A 728 3.42 15.08 -8.46
C GLY A 728 3.98 13.97 -7.58
N GLU A 729 3.16 13.44 -6.66
CA GLU A 729 3.57 12.37 -5.75
C GLU A 729 3.90 11.08 -6.51
N THR A 730 4.86 10.31 -6.00
CA THR A 730 5.38 9.09 -6.64
C THR A 730 4.91 7.83 -5.94
N ASP A 731 4.33 6.90 -6.69
CA ASP A 731 3.82 5.61 -6.18
C ASP A 731 4.71 4.40 -6.53
N ALA A 732 5.84 4.64 -7.21
CA ALA A 732 6.84 3.66 -7.62
C ALA A 732 6.35 2.51 -8.52
N TYR A 733 5.11 2.54 -9.01
CA TYR A 733 4.58 1.50 -9.91
C TYR A 733 5.13 1.65 -11.34
N THR A 734 6.15 0.85 -11.67
CA THR A 734 6.77 0.79 -13.02
C THR A 734 6.03 -0.12 -14.01
N ARG A 735 5.01 -0.85 -13.56
CA ARG A 735 4.14 -1.71 -14.37
C ARG A 735 2.69 -1.58 -13.92
N LEU A 736 1.73 -1.89 -14.81
CA LEU A 736 0.31 -1.97 -14.45
C LEU A 736 0.09 -2.97 -13.31
N LEU A 737 -0.85 -2.63 -12.43
CA LEU A 737 -1.45 -3.59 -11.50
C LEU A 737 -2.58 -4.30 -12.26
N LEU A 738 -2.78 -5.58 -11.99
CA LEU A 738 -3.78 -6.37 -12.73
C LEU A 738 -5.21 -5.81 -12.58
N SER A 739 -5.51 -5.15 -11.45
CA SER A 739 -6.76 -4.40 -11.24
C SER A 739 -7.01 -3.23 -12.22
N ASP A 740 -5.98 -2.72 -12.91
CA ASP A 740 -6.07 -1.71 -13.98
C ASP A 740 -5.65 -2.26 -15.35
N ASP A 741 -5.33 -3.56 -15.45
CA ASP A 741 -4.98 -4.25 -16.68
C ASP A 741 -6.24 -4.79 -17.36
N ILE A 742 -6.62 -4.19 -18.49
CA ILE A 742 -7.80 -4.59 -19.27
C ILE A 742 -7.77 -6.08 -19.68
N ALA A 743 -6.61 -6.68 -19.91
CA ALA A 743 -6.53 -8.10 -20.27
C ALA A 743 -6.90 -9.00 -19.08
N ASN A 744 -6.44 -8.66 -17.86
CA ASN A 744 -6.84 -9.37 -16.65
C ASN A 744 -8.33 -9.14 -16.33
N ILE A 745 -8.81 -7.89 -16.43
CA ILE A 745 -10.21 -7.52 -16.17
C ILE A 745 -11.20 -8.17 -17.15
N LYS A 746 -10.77 -8.58 -18.36
CA LYS A 746 -11.63 -9.26 -19.34
C LYS A 746 -11.51 -10.78 -19.36
N LEU A 747 -10.34 -11.34 -19.05
CA LEU A 747 -10.08 -12.79 -19.19
C LEU A 747 -9.85 -13.51 -17.84
N GLY A 748 -9.52 -12.76 -16.78
CA GLY A 748 -9.36 -13.23 -15.41
C GLY A 748 -8.11 -14.11 -15.18
N GLY A 749 -7.95 -14.55 -13.92
CA GLY A 749 -6.89 -15.47 -13.52
C GLY A 749 -5.49 -14.95 -13.86
N LYS A 750 -4.72 -15.73 -14.61
CA LYS A 750 -3.33 -15.41 -14.98
C LYS A 750 -3.18 -14.70 -16.35
N TRP A 751 -4.28 -14.25 -16.96
CA TRP A 751 -4.21 -13.41 -18.15
C TRP A 751 -3.79 -11.98 -17.80
N ARG A 752 -2.90 -11.40 -18.59
CA ARG A 752 -2.44 -10.01 -18.43
C ARG A 752 -1.94 -9.42 -19.75
N MET A 753 -1.64 -8.13 -19.73
CA MET A 753 -0.96 -7.45 -20.82
C MET A 753 0.54 -7.81 -20.77
N PRO A 754 1.16 -8.14 -21.92
CA PRO A 754 2.59 -8.48 -22.00
C PRO A 754 3.48 -7.35 -21.46
N THR A 755 4.60 -7.70 -20.84
CA THR A 755 5.62 -6.71 -20.44
C THR A 755 6.43 -6.25 -21.65
N ASN A 756 7.18 -5.15 -21.51
CA ASN A 756 8.07 -4.70 -22.58
C ASN A 756 9.16 -5.73 -22.92
N ASP A 757 9.61 -6.51 -21.93
CA ASP A 757 10.64 -7.53 -22.13
C ASP A 757 10.09 -8.78 -22.83
N GLU A 758 8.82 -9.15 -22.59
CA GLU A 758 8.12 -10.20 -23.34
C GLU A 758 7.87 -9.81 -24.80
N TRP A 759 7.53 -8.55 -25.08
CA TRP A 759 7.49 -8.05 -26.46
C TRP A 759 8.88 -8.14 -27.13
N ARG A 760 9.95 -7.78 -26.42
CA ARG A 760 11.33 -7.90 -26.93
C ARG A 760 11.75 -9.36 -27.11
N GLU A 761 11.26 -10.27 -26.28
CA GLU A 761 11.43 -11.71 -26.47
C GLU A 761 10.72 -12.17 -27.76
N LEU A 762 9.42 -11.89 -27.93
CA LEU A 762 8.65 -12.26 -29.13
C LEU A 762 9.31 -11.73 -30.43
N ILE A 763 9.75 -10.47 -30.43
CA ILE A 763 10.46 -9.85 -31.57
C ILE A 763 11.78 -10.58 -31.89
N LYS A 764 12.54 -10.97 -30.86
CA LYS A 764 13.89 -11.56 -31.00
C LYS A 764 13.87 -13.07 -31.30
N GLU A 765 12.87 -13.78 -30.80
CA GLU A 765 12.87 -15.25 -30.72
C GLU A 765 11.97 -15.93 -31.76
N CYS A 766 10.96 -15.25 -32.31
CA CYS A 766 10.09 -15.81 -33.36
C CYS A 766 10.58 -15.47 -34.77
N ASP A 767 10.28 -16.34 -35.72
CA ASP A 767 10.31 -16.02 -37.15
C ASP A 767 9.10 -15.16 -37.49
N TRP A 768 9.33 -14.03 -38.17
CA TRP A 768 8.28 -13.07 -38.54
C TRP A 768 8.03 -13.05 -40.04
N SER A 769 6.75 -12.98 -40.42
CA SER A 769 6.34 -12.81 -41.81
C SER A 769 5.12 -11.89 -41.92
N TYR A 770 5.00 -11.18 -43.03
CA TYR A 770 3.84 -10.35 -43.35
C TYR A 770 2.82 -11.13 -44.19
N THR A 771 1.53 -10.96 -43.91
CA THR A 771 0.45 -11.55 -44.71
C THR A 771 -0.84 -10.72 -44.65
N ASN A 772 -1.81 -11.07 -45.48
CA ASN A 772 -3.18 -10.56 -45.41
C ASN A 772 -4.15 -11.73 -45.15
N ILE A 773 -5.02 -11.59 -44.15
CA ILE A 773 -6.08 -12.54 -43.81
C ILE A 773 -7.40 -11.77 -43.86
N ASN A 774 -8.34 -12.21 -44.71
CA ASN A 774 -9.68 -11.62 -44.82
C ASN A 774 -9.71 -10.08 -45.01
N ASN A 775 -8.75 -9.55 -45.78
CA ASN A 775 -8.47 -8.12 -46.05
C ASN A 775 -7.75 -7.35 -44.92
N MET A 776 -7.55 -7.95 -43.74
CA MET A 776 -6.70 -7.40 -42.69
C MET A 776 -5.23 -7.76 -42.96
N ASN A 777 -4.38 -6.74 -43.09
CA ASN A 777 -2.93 -6.87 -43.10
C ASN A 777 -2.44 -7.17 -41.68
N GLY A 778 -1.41 -8.00 -41.55
CA GLY A 778 -0.84 -8.33 -40.24
C GLY A 778 0.45 -9.10 -40.32
N LEU A 779 1.04 -9.30 -39.14
CA LEU A 779 2.30 -9.96 -38.94
C LEU A 779 2.07 -11.31 -38.26
N VAL A 780 2.63 -12.37 -38.83
CA VAL A 780 2.62 -13.71 -38.23
C VAL A 780 3.96 -13.91 -37.52
N ALA A 781 3.92 -14.05 -36.19
CA ALA A 781 5.04 -14.54 -35.40
C ALA A 781 4.92 -16.07 -35.28
N SER A 782 5.97 -16.80 -35.63
CA SER A 782 6.00 -18.27 -35.66
C SER A 782 7.20 -18.83 -34.89
N ARG A 783 6.98 -19.91 -34.13
CA ARG A 783 8.05 -20.67 -33.45
C ARG A 783 7.53 -22.06 -33.07
N ASN A 784 8.41 -23.07 -33.07
CA ASN A 784 8.10 -24.45 -32.67
C ASN A 784 6.89 -25.12 -33.39
N GLY A 785 6.54 -24.67 -34.60
CA GLY A 785 5.39 -25.18 -35.36
C GLY A 785 4.04 -24.53 -35.00
N HIS A 786 4.03 -23.60 -34.04
CA HIS A 786 2.88 -22.76 -33.71
C HIS A 786 3.10 -21.32 -34.21
N SER A 787 2.00 -20.56 -34.32
CA SER A 787 2.06 -19.16 -34.71
C SER A 787 0.87 -18.33 -34.17
N ILE A 788 1.04 -17.01 -34.16
CA ILE A 788 -0.01 -16.03 -33.87
C ILE A 788 -0.05 -14.96 -34.95
N PHE A 789 -1.24 -14.46 -35.28
CA PHE A 789 -1.43 -13.32 -36.19
C PHE A 789 -1.70 -12.04 -35.39
N ILE A 790 -0.94 -10.98 -35.68
CA ILE A 790 -1.08 -9.65 -35.09
C ILE A 790 -1.51 -8.67 -36.20
N PRO A 791 -2.79 -8.25 -36.25
CA PRO A 791 -3.26 -7.33 -37.27
C PRO A 791 -2.64 -5.93 -37.10
N LEU A 792 -2.44 -5.24 -38.22
CA LEU A 792 -1.97 -3.85 -38.30
C LEU A 792 -3.10 -2.88 -37.88
N ALA A 793 -3.39 -2.88 -36.59
CA ALA A 793 -4.52 -2.18 -35.98
C ALA A 793 -4.42 -0.64 -36.02
N GLY A 794 -3.28 -0.07 -36.42
CA GLY A 794 -3.04 1.37 -36.32
C GLY A 794 -3.12 1.88 -34.87
N SER A 795 -3.49 3.14 -34.71
CA SER A 795 -3.67 3.78 -33.39
C SER A 795 -4.77 4.85 -33.37
N ARG A 796 -5.41 5.06 -32.22
CA ARG A 796 -6.37 6.15 -32.01
C ARG A 796 -5.77 7.32 -31.22
N VAL A 797 -5.85 8.51 -31.80
CA VAL A 797 -5.43 9.77 -31.16
C VAL A 797 -6.50 10.83 -31.44
N SER A 798 -6.97 11.48 -30.37
CA SER A 798 -8.27 12.19 -30.37
C SER A 798 -9.36 11.28 -30.95
N ASN A 799 -10.19 11.76 -31.87
CA ASN A 799 -11.23 10.98 -32.55
C ASN A 799 -10.74 10.26 -33.84
N LEU A 800 -9.47 10.45 -34.22
CA LEU A 800 -8.91 9.93 -35.46
C LEU A 800 -8.24 8.56 -35.27
N LEU A 801 -8.25 7.77 -36.34
CA LEU A 801 -7.58 6.47 -36.46
C LEU A 801 -6.46 6.63 -37.49
N TYR A 802 -5.22 6.40 -37.07
CA TYR A 802 -3.99 6.57 -37.85
C TYR A 802 -3.37 5.21 -38.20
N TYR A 803 -2.76 5.13 -39.38
CA TYR A 803 -1.96 3.98 -39.86
C TYR A 803 -2.67 2.60 -39.78
N PHE A 804 -4.00 2.62 -39.90
CA PHE A 804 -4.81 1.40 -39.93
C PHE A 804 -4.51 0.60 -41.20
N ASN A 805 -4.28 -0.70 -41.05
CA ASN A 805 -3.80 -1.61 -42.10
C ASN A 805 -2.36 -1.32 -42.59
N GLU A 806 -1.63 -0.40 -41.96
CA GLU A 806 -0.26 0.02 -42.33
C GLU A 806 0.76 -0.24 -41.20
N GLU A 807 0.35 -0.09 -39.94
CA GLU A 807 1.19 -0.28 -38.75
C GLU A 807 0.47 -1.05 -37.64
N CYS A 808 1.23 -1.77 -36.81
CA CYS A 808 0.75 -2.32 -35.53
C CYS A 808 1.31 -1.54 -34.35
N ASN A 809 0.43 -1.02 -33.50
CA ASN A 809 0.78 -0.36 -32.23
C ASN A 809 0.01 -1.05 -31.08
N TYR A 810 0.74 -1.69 -30.17
CA TYR A 810 0.16 -2.53 -29.10
C TYR A 810 0.74 -2.19 -27.73
N TRP A 811 -0.10 -1.99 -26.72
CA TRP A 811 0.39 -1.67 -25.39
C TRP A 811 1.15 -2.84 -24.74
N SER A 812 2.11 -2.49 -23.89
CA SER A 812 2.67 -3.37 -22.87
C SER A 812 2.26 -2.88 -21.48
N SER A 813 2.29 -3.76 -20.48
CA SER A 813 2.05 -3.41 -19.08
C SER A 813 3.13 -2.54 -18.45
N SER A 814 4.18 -2.14 -19.19
CA SER A 814 5.36 -1.45 -18.64
C SER A 814 5.34 0.07 -18.88
N LEU A 815 5.62 0.84 -17.83
CA LEU A 815 5.76 2.30 -17.88
C LEU A 815 7.07 2.71 -18.58
N CYS A 816 7.14 3.92 -19.13
CA CYS A 816 8.42 4.50 -19.53
C CYS A 816 9.22 4.92 -18.28
N VAL A 817 10.47 4.44 -18.20
CA VAL A 817 11.37 4.77 -17.08
C VAL A 817 11.74 6.26 -17.09
N ASP A 818 12.01 6.81 -18.27
CA ASP A 818 12.54 8.17 -18.43
C ASP A 818 11.47 9.27 -18.38
N ASN A 819 10.18 8.94 -18.62
CA ASN A 819 9.08 9.90 -18.57
C ASN A 819 7.74 9.20 -18.25
N PRO A 820 7.17 9.38 -17.03
CA PRO A 820 5.95 8.69 -16.63
C PRO A 820 4.69 9.14 -17.37
N THR A 821 4.70 10.17 -18.22
CA THR A 821 3.56 10.48 -19.11
C THR A 821 3.42 9.46 -20.26
N LEU A 822 4.44 8.60 -20.47
CA LEU A 822 4.56 7.65 -21.56
C LEU A 822 4.54 6.19 -21.07
N ALA A 823 4.11 5.26 -21.92
CA ALA A 823 4.21 3.81 -21.68
C ALA A 823 4.88 3.08 -22.86
N MET A 824 5.38 1.88 -22.59
CA MET A 824 6.03 1.04 -23.60
C MET A 824 4.99 0.30 -24.45
N SER A 825 5.26 0.19 -25.74
CA SER A 825 4.42 -0.48 -26.75
C SER A 825 5.26 -1.28 -27.74
N PHE A 826 4.69 -2.34 -28.30
CA PHE A 826 5.20 -2.96 -29.52
C PHE A 826 4.81 -2.13 -30.75
N TYR A 827 5.75 -2.02 -31.68
CA TYR A 827 5.62 -1.30 -32.94
C TYR A 827 6.13 -2.17 -34.10
N GLY A 828 5.41 -2.17 -35.22
CA GLY A 828 5.82 -2.89 -36.43
C GLY A 828 5.18 -2.35 -37.71
N LEU A 829 5.91 -2.48 -38.83
CA LEU A 829 5.50 -2.02 -40.16
C LEU A 829 4.96 -3.17 -41.04
N HIS A 830 4.21 -2.80 -42.09
CA HIS A 830 3.64 -3.68 -43.12
C HIS A 830 4.64 -4.48 -43.99
N ASP A 831 5.93 -4.53 -43.64
CA ASP A 831 6.96 -5.29 -44.37
C ASP A 831 7.71 -6.30 -43.50
N ALA A 832 7.40 -6.37 -42.19
CA ALA A 832 8.10 -7.16 -41.18
C ALA A 832 9.61 -6.86 -41.01
N GLN A 833 10.18 -5.87 -41.70
CA GLN A 833 11.61 -5.54 -41.62
C GLN A 833 11.94 -4.63 -40.44
N TYR A 834 10.96 -3.88 -39.94
CA TYR A 834 11.10 -3.02 -38.77
C TYR A 834 10.13 -3.43 -37.67
N LEU A 835 10.67 -4.08 -36.64
CA LEU A 835 9.97 -4.51 -35.42
C LEU A 835 10.74 -3.97 -34.21
N SER A 836 10.04 -3.29 -33.31
CA SER A 836 10.67 -2.69 -32.13
C SER A 836 9.70 -2.52 -30.97
N THR A 837 10.26 -2.18 -29.80
CA THR A 837 9.49 -1.59 -28.70
C THR A 837 9.76 -0.10 -28.64
N ASN A 838 8.69 0.70 -28.61
CA ASN A 838 8.71 2.16 -28.65
C ASN A 838 7.82 2.75 -27.53
N TYR A 839 7.83 4.07 -27.36
CA TYR A 839 7.13 4.75 -26.28
C TYR A 839 6.18 5.85 -26.77
N PHE A 840 4.99 5.93 -26.15
CA PHE A 840 3.96 6.90 -26.53
C PHE A 840 3.13 7.37 -25.34
N LEU A 841 2.43 8.50 -25.51
CA LEU A 841 1.53 9.08 -24.52
C LEU A 841 0.46 8.08 -24.09
N ARG A 842 0.36 7.85 -22.78
CA ARG A 842 -0.56 6.87 -22.18
C ARG A 842 -2.04 7.11 -22.49
N SER A 843 -2.38 8.34 -22.89
CA SER A 843 -3.71 8.77 -23.32
C SER A 843 -4.13 8.28 -24.72
N HIS A 844 -3.20 7.76 -25.54
CA HIS A 844 -3.52 7.20 -26.86
C HIS A 844 -4.28 5.88 -26.74
N GLY A 845 -5.20 5.62 -27.67
CA GLY A 845 -5.94 4.36 -27.75
C GLY A 845 -5.22 3.35 -28.62
N TYR A 846 -4.51 2.39 -28.03
CA TYR A 846 -3.83 1.29 -28.76
C TYR A 846 -4.53 -0.04 -28.50
N SER A 847 -4.27 -1.03 -29.35
CA SER A 847 -4.81 -2.39 -29.18
C SER A 847 -4.05 -3.16 -28.09
N VAL A 848 -4.67 -4.21 -27.55
CA VAL A 848 -4.07 -5.09 -26.53
C VAL A 848 -4.12 -6.53 -27.00
N ARG A 849 -2.96 -7.18 -27.06
CA ARG A 849 -2.75 -8.60 -27.36
C ARG A 849 -2.34 -9.31 -26.07
N PRO A 850 -3.23 -10.05 -25.39
CA PRO A 850 -2.94 -10.63 -24.08
C PRO A 850 -1.88 -11.74 -24.09
N VAL A 851 -1.32 -11.99 -22.91
CA VAL A 851 -0.54 -13.18 -22.60
C VAL A 851 -1.09 -13.88 -21.36
N TYR A 852 -0.95 -15.20 -21.33
CA TYR A 852 -1.21 -16.03 -20.16
C TYR A 852 0.13 -16.40 -19.53
N ASP A 853 0.32 -15.98 -18.28
CA ASP A 853 1.55 -16.16 -17.53
C ASP A 853 1.40 -17.37 -16.59
N PRO A 854 2.04 -18.52 -16.87
CA PRO A 854 1.84 -19.72 -16.06
C PRO A 854 2.40 -19.62 -14.64
N ASP A 855 3.31 -18.68 -14.37
CA ASP A 855 4.02 -18.55 -13.10
C ASP A 855 3.37 -17.56 -12.12
N LEU A 856 2.43 -16.71 -12.57
CA LEU A 856 1.63 -15.86 -11.67
C LEU A 856 1.00 -16.65 -10.53
N THR A 857 1.33 -16.27 -9.29
CA THR A 857 0.66 -16.76 -8.09
C THR A 857 -0.30 -15.69 -7.62
N MET A 858 -1.60 -15.97 -7.74
CA MET A 858 -2.68 -15.05 -7.34
C MET A 858 -2.92 -15.12 -5.83
N ALA A 859 -3.50 -14.05 -5.27
CA ALA A 859 -3.99 -14.02 -3.90
C ALA A 859 -5.18 -14.99 -3.72
N SER A 860 -5.19 -15.72 -2.61
CA SER A 860 -6.32 -16.57 -2.19
C SER A 860 -7.07 -15.99 -0.98
N SER A 861 -6.42 -15.14 -0.19
CA SER A 861 -7.02 -14.46 0.97
C SER A 861 -6.16 -13.25 1.39
N ILE A 862 -6.79 -12.25 1.99
CA ILE A 862 -6.11 -11.23 2.80
C ILE A 862 -6.47 -11.49 4.26
N THR A 863 -5.51 -11.29 5.16
CA THR A 863 -5.76 -11.20 6.61
C THR A 863 -5.32 -9.84 7.12
N LEU A 864 -6.17 -9.17 7.89
CA LEU A 864 -5.80 -8.00 8.68
C LEU A 864 -5.32 -8.46 10.06
N ASP A 865 -4.45 -7.68 10.69
CA ASP A 865 -4.06 -7.86 12.09
C ASP A 865 -5.23 -7.58 13.05
N GLU A 866 -5.99 -6.50 12.82
CA GLU A 866 -7.21 -6.17 13.56
C GLU A 866 -8.48 -6.22 12.68
N PRO A 867 -9.44 -7.15 12.92
CA PRO A 867 -10.70 -7.23 12.19
C PRO A 867 -11.80 -6.32 12.76
N GLN A 868 -11.63 -5.80 13.99
CA GLN A 868 -12.47 -4.77 14.59
C GLN A 868 -11.61 -3.83 15.43
N LEU A 869 -11.83 -2.53 15.27
CA LEU A 869 -11.12 -1.46 15.98
C LEU A 869 -12.15 -0.56 16.68
N THR A 870 -11.86 -0.14 17.91
CA THR A 870 -12.58 0.97 18.57
C THR A 870 -11.59 2.07 18.88
N ILE A 871 -11.85 3.28 18.39
CA ILE A 871 -10.93 4.42 18.38
C ILE A 871 -11.69 5.71 18.77
N ILE A 872 -11.02 6.67 19.41
CA ILE A 872 -11.67 7.93 19.81
C ILE A 872 -11.58 8.96 18.67
N SER A 873 -12.62 9.77 18.51
CA SER A 873 -12.67 10.85 17.51
C SER A 873 -11.46 11.79 17.65
N GLY A 874 -10.70 11.97 16.57
CA GLY A 874 -9.46 12.74 16.53
C GLY A 874 -8.17 11.91 16.68
N GLU A 875 -8.26 10.61 16.96
CA GLU A 875 -7.10 9.69 16.98
C GLU A 875 -6.86 9.01 15.62
N SER A 876 -5.67 8.43 15.43
CA SER A 876 -5.33 7.60 14.27
C SER A 876 -4.67 6.28 14.70
N GLN A 877 -4.90 5.21 13.92
CA GLN A 877 -4.26 3.90 14.11
C GLN A 877 -4.00 3.22 12.75
N ILE A 878 -2.87 2.54 12.61
CA ILE A 878 -2.52 1.73 11.43
C ILE A 878 -3.01 0.28 11.57
N ILE A 879 -3.48 -0.30 10.47
CA ILE A 879 -3.86 -1.72 10.35
C ILE A 879 -3.06 -2.36 9.21
N SER A 880 -2.46 -3.52 9.47
CA SER A 880 -1.58 -4.23 8.52
C SER A 880 -2.35 -5.28 7.72
N ALA A 881 -2.27 -5.22 6.39
CA ALA A 881 -2.83 -6.24 5.51
C ALA A 881 -1.75 -7.24 5.04
N THR A 882 -1.96 -8.53 5.29
CA THR A 882 -1.12 -9.63 4.76
C THR A 882 -1.85 -10.32 3.61
N VAL A 883 -1.24 -10.30 2.41
CA VAL A 883 -1.72 -11.04 1.23
C VAL A 883 -1.18 -12.47 1.26
N LEU A 884 -2.08 -13.45 1.19
CA LEU A 884 -1.76 -14.88 1.14
C LEU A 884 -2.14 -15.47 -0.24
N PRO A 885 -1.39 -16.46 -0.76
CA PRO A 885 -0.23 -17.11 -0.14
C PRO A 885 1.01 -16.20 -0.11
N ASN A 886 1.98 -16.48 0.78
CA ASN A 886 3.17 -15.64 0.97
C ASN A 886 4.09 -15.52 -0.26
N ASN A 887 3.87 -16.32 -1.32
CA ASN A 887 4.55 -16.22 -2.62
C ASN A 887 3.66 -15.61 -3.73
N ALA A 888 2.52 -14.99 -3.39
CA ALA A 888 1.71 -14.24 -4.36
C ALA A 888 2.56 -13.17 -5.06
N THR A 889 2.42 -13.08 -6.39
CA THR A 889 3.28 -12.24 -7.24
C THR A 889 3.04 -10.75 -7.00
N TYR A 890 1.82 -10.38 -6.65
CA TYR A 890 1.43 -9.02 -6.25
C TYR A 890 0.99 -9.05 -4.79
N LYS A 891 1.56 -8.17 -3.96
CA LYS A 891 1.29 -8.08 -2.52
C LYS A 891 0.73 -6.74 -2.06
N SER A 892 0.60 -5.79 -2.98
CA SER A 892 -0.05 -4.50 -2.74
C SER A 892 -1.56 -4.68 -2.56
N VAL A 893 -2.12 -3.91 -1.65
CA VAL A 893 -3.57 -3.79 -1.43
C VAL A 893 -4.03 -2.36 -1.70
N ALA A 894 -5.27 -2.19 -2.13
CA ALA A 894 -5.96 -0.92 -2.20
C ALA A 894 -6.88 -0.78 -0.97
N TRP A 895 -6.74 0.32 -0.23
CA TRP A 895 -7.56 0.65 0.93
C TRP A 895 -8.76 1.52 0.55
N SER A 896 -9.84 1.40 1.31
CA SER A 896 -11.08 2.19 1.16
C SER A 896 -11.87 2.24 2.46
N SER A 897 -12.68 3.29 2.64
CA SER A 897 -13.65 3.42 3.75
C SER A 897 -15.07 3.44 3.21
N SER A 898 -16.01 2.87 3.96
CA SER A 898 -17.45 2.98 3.68
C SER A 898 -18.01 4.37 3.99
N ASP A 899 -17.39 5.13 4.90
CA ASP A 899 -17.81 6.49 5.24
C ASP A 899 -16.63 7.34 5.76
N ASN A 900 -16.09 8.19 4.88
CA ASN A 900 -15.00 9.12 5.17
C ASN A 900 -15.38 10.22 6.19
N ASN A 901 -16.67 10.41 6.52
CA ASN A 901 -17.10 11.35 7.56
C ASN A 901 -17.00 10.73 8.97
N VAL A 902 -16.91 9.40 9.06
CA VAL A 902 -16.70 8.65 10.30
C VAL A 902 -15.23 8.29 10.46
N ALA A 903 -14.62 7.66 9.45
CA ALA A 903 -13.19 7.35 9.45
C ALA A 903 -12.61 7.33 8.02
N THR A 904 -11.46 7.95 7.83
CA THR A 904 -10.67 7.90 6.58
C THR A 904 -9.55 6.87 6.70
N VAL A 905 -9.03 6.39 5.56
CA VAL A 905 -7.85 5.50 5.51
C VAL A 905 -6.92 5.94 4.38
N ASP A 906 -5.61 5.88 4.59
CA ASP A 906 -4.57 6.19 3.59
C ASP A 906 -4.10 4.94 2.81
N ALA A 907 -3.15 5.13 1.88
CA ALA A 907 -2.58 4.04 1.09
C ALA A 907 -1.73 3.04 1.90
N ASN A 908 -1.32 3.40 3.12
CA ASN A 908 -0.49 2.58 4.01
C ASN A 908 -1.34 1.76 5.01
N GLY A 909 -2.64 2.01 5.09
CA GLY A 909 -3.54 1.42 6.09
C GLY A 909 -3.65 2.22 7.39
N ASN A 910 -3.18 3.48 7.41
CA ASN A 910 -3.37 4.38 8.54
C ASN A 910 -4.80 4.96 8.50
N ILE A 911 -5.56 4.70 9.55
CA ILE A 911 -6.97 5.09 9.71
C ILE A 911 -7.04 6.29 10.64
N THR A 912 -7.81 7.32 10.29
CA THR A 912 -8.06 8.49 11.16
C THR A 912 -9.55 8.61 11.49
N ALA A 913 -9.85 8.77 12.77
CA ALA A 913 -11.20 8.87 13.31
C ALA A 913 -11.72 10.31 13.22
N ILE A 914 -12.79 10.53 12.45
CA ILE A 914 -13.32 11.86 12.13
C ILE A 914 -14.53 12.22 13.00
N SER A 915 -15.50 11.31 13.14
CA SER A 915 -16.69 11.53 13.98
C SER A 915 -17.32 10.23 14.46
N LYS A 916 -18.08 10.29 15.56
CA LYS A 916 -18.76 9.16 16.21
C LYS A 916 -19.67 8.41 15.24
N GLY A 917 -19.37 7.13 15.05
CA GLY A 917 -20.12 6.28 14.13
C GLY A 917 -19.53 4.89 14.00
N THR A 918 -19.77 4.24 12.88
CA THR A 918 -19.09 2.99 12.51
C THR A 918 -18.86 2.97 11.00
N ALA A 919 -17.61 2.76 10.61
CA ALA A 919 -17.20 2.63 9.22
C ALA A 919 -16.54 1.26 8.99
N THR A 920 -16.64 0.74 7.78
CA THR A 920 -15.93 -0.46 7.35
C THR A 920 -14.75 -0.05 6.49
N ILE A 921 -13.55 -0.33 6.98
CA ILE A 921 -12.30 -0.13 6.23
C ILE A 921 -11.98 -1.43 5.50
N THR A 922 -11.75 -1.38 4.18
CA THR A 922 -11.57 -2.57 3.34
C THR A 922 -10.25 -2.50 2.58
N ALA A 923 -9.42 -3.53 2.73
CA ALA A 923 -8.22 -3.78 1.95
C ALA A 923 -8.52 -4.81 0.85
N THR A 924 -8.25 -4.47 -0.41
CA THR A 924 -8.53 -5.32 -1.59
C THR A 924 -7.23 -5.62 -2.35
N ALA A 925 -7.02 -6.87 -2.77
CA ALA A 925 -5.85 -7.28 -3.53
C ALA A 925 -5.80 -6.56 -4.90
N THR A 926 -4.66 -5.95 -5.23
CA THR A 926 -4.48 -5.24 -6.52
C THR A 926 -4.20 -6.18 -7.70
N ASP A 927 -4.22 -7.50 -7.46
CA ASP A 927 -3.92 -8.56 -8.42
C ASP A 927 -5.11 -8.97 -9.30
N GLY A 928 -6.23 -8.23 -9.22
CA GLY A 928 -7.42 -8.45 -10.04
C GLY A 928 -8.34 -9.57 -9.54
N THR A 929 -7.96 -10.33 -8.50
CA THR A 929 -8.82 -11.39 -7.93
C THR A 929 -10.08 -10.86 -7.23
N GLY A 930 -10.07 -9.59 -6.80
CA GLY A 930 -11.12 -9.02 -5.96
C GLY A 930 -11.13 -9.56 -4.51
N VAL A 931 -10.15 -10.39 -4.14
CA VAL A 931 -9.96 -10.86 -2.76
C VAL A 931 -9.80 -9.64 -1.85
N SER A 932 -10.56 -9.61 -0.77
CA SER A 932 -10.57 -8.49 0.18
C SER A 932 -10.74 -8.96 1.62
N ALA A 933 -10.29 -8.13 2.55
CA ALA A 933 -10.55 -8.25 3.98
C ALA A 933 -11.00 -6.89 4.51
N SER A 934 -11.77 -6.87 5.58
CA SER A 934 -12.29 -5.64 6.17
C SER A 934 -12.17 -5.59 7.68
N CYS A 935 -11.98 -4.39 8.20
CA CYS A 935 -12.03 -4.06 9.62
C CYS A 935 -13.26 -3.21 9.90
N THR A 936 -13.99 -3.51 10.98
CA THR A 936 -15.07 -2.65 11.48
C THR A 936 -14.50 -1.63 12.45
N VAL A 937 -14.43 -0.36 12.03
CA VAL A 937 -13.93 0.75 12.85
C VAL A 937 -15.10 1.45 13.54
N ARG A 938 -15.17 1.36 14.86
CA ARG A 938 -16.16 2.05 15.69
C ARG A 938 -15.54 3.29 16.31
N VAL A 939 -15.99 4.46 15.88
CA VAL A 939 -15.53 5.74 16.43
C VAL A 939 -16.41 6.15 17.62
N MET A 940 -15.77 6.50 18.73
CA MET A 940 -16.40 6.92 19.98
C MET A 940 -16.02 8.37 20.32
N ASN A 941 -16.85 9.08 21.09
CA ASN A 941 -16.41 10.29 21.79
C ASN A 941 -15.65 9.88 23.07
N HIS A 942 -14.93 10.83 23.67
CA HIS A 942 -14.39 10.69 25.03
C HIS A 942 -15.47 10.25 26.03
N ALA A 943 -15.05 9.52 27.06
CA ALA A 943 -15.93 9.17 28.17
C ALA A 943 -16.35 10.44 28.92
N LYS A 944 -17.66 10.59 29.15
CA LYS A 944 -18.24 11.73 29.87
C LYS A 944 -17.56 11.87 31.27
N PRO A 945 -16.88 13.00 31.56
CA PRO A 945 -16.15 13.15 32.82
C PRO A 945 -17.09 13.41 34.00
N GLU A 946 -16.56 13.23 35.21
CA GLU A 946 -17.24 13.59 36.45
C GLU A 946 -17.50 15.11 36.50
N GLY A 947 -18.67 15.52 36.98
CA GLY A 947 -19.10 16.93 36.97
C GLY A 947 -19.68 17.45 35.64
N ALA A 948 -19.61 16.69 34.54
CA ALA A 948 -20.28 17.05 33.30
C ALA A 948 -21.77 16.65 33.28
N VAL A 949 -22.55 17.35 32.44
CA VAL A 949 -23.97 17.15 32.19
C VAL A 949 -24.18 17.08 30.67
N ASP A 950 -24.76 15.98 30.21
CA ASP A 950 -25.25 15.87 28.84
C ASP A 950 -26.62 16.54 28.76
N LEU A 951 -26.78 17.57 27.93
CA LEU A 951 -28.08 18.22 27.67
C LEU A 951 -28.77 17.74 26.39
N GLY A 952 -28.15 16.83 25.62
CA GLY A 952 -28.63 16.46 24.27
C GLY A 952 -28.22 17.49 23.22
N LEU A 953 -27.03 18.06 23.39
CA LEU A 953 -26.40 19.09 22.55
C LEU A 953 -25.11 18.52 21.93
N SER A 954 -24.39 19.34 21.16
CA SER A 954 -23.12 18.97 20.52
C SER A 954 -21.95 18.76 21.50
N VAL A 955 -22.00 19.35 22.69
CA VAL A 955 -20.96 19.28 23.74
C VAL A 955 -21.58 19.00 25.12
N TYR A 956 -20.79 18.45 26.05
CA TYR A 956 -21.21 18.31 27.44
C TYR A 956 -20.98 19.62 28.22
N TRP A 957 -21.85 19.94 29.17
CA TRP A 957 -21.83 21.18 29.95
C TRP A 957 -21.43 20.93 31.40
N ALA A 958 -20.67 21.83 32.03
CA ALA A 958 -20.31 21.69 33.45
C ALA A 958 -21.51 21.89 34.39
N ALA A 959 -21.59 21.09 35.45
CA ALA A 959 -22.57 21.28 36.52
C ALA A 959 -22.37 22.59 37.31
N CYS A 960 -21.14 23.11 37.35
CA CYS A 960 -20.75 24.31 38.09
C CYS A 960 -20.05 25.36 37.20
N ASN A 961 -19.94 26.60 37.68
CA ASN A 961 -19.08 27.62 37.06
C ASN A 961 -17.59 27.35 37.34
N VAL A 962 -16.68 28.00 36.61
CA VAL A 962 -15.24 27.96 36.92
C VAL A 962 -14.99 28.44 38.36
N GLY A 963 -14.27 27.64 39.15
CA GLY A 963 -14.00 27.93 40.56
C GLY A 963 -15.20 27.73 41.52
N ALA A 964 -16.33 27.21 41.06
CA ALA A 964 -17.50 26.91 41.89
C ALA A 964 -17.56 25.41 42.27
N SER A 965 -17.76 25.11 43.56
CA SER A 965 -17.96 23.73 44.05
C SER A 965 -19.40 23.23 43.94
N TYR A 966 -20.37 24.13 43.76
CA TYR A 966 -21.81 23.83 43.68
C TYR A 966 -22.46 24.67 42.57
N PRO A 967 -23.53 24.20 41.90
CA PRO A 967 -24.11 24.89 40.74
C PRO A 967 -24.59 26.31 41.03
N GLU A 968 -25.13 26.56 42.24
CA GLU A 968 -25.62 27.87 42.69
C GLU A 968 -24.53 28.84 43.17
N HIS A 969 -23.25 28.43 43.18
CA HIS A 969 -22.14 29.35 43.46
C HIS A 969 -21.71 30.04 42.15
N TYR A 970 -21.57 31.37 42.18
CA TYR A 970 -21.13 32.16 41.00
C TYR A 970 -19.76 31.73 40.46
N GLY A 971 -18.88 31.19 41.30
CA GLY A 971 -17.50 30.88 40.93
C GLY A 971 -16.66 32.14 40.84
N ILE A 972 -15.66 32.14 39.94
CA ILE A 972 -14.83 33.32 39.67
C ILE A 972 -15.43 34.20 38.57
N TYR A 973 -14.96 35.44 38.54
CA TYR A 973 -15.15 36.39 37.44
C TYR A 973 -13.80 36.60 36.75
N VAL A 974 -13.75 36.61 35.42
CA VAL A 974 -12.51 36.89 34.66
C VAL A 974 -12.79 37.84 33.50
N ALA A 975 -11.77 38.57 33.08
CA ALA A 975 -11.80 39.25 31.79
C ALA A 975 -11.61 38.22 30.65
N TRP A 976 -12.02 38.58 29.44
CA TRP A 976 -11.97 37.66 28.30
C TRP A 976 -10.54 37.32 27.90
N GLY A 977 -10.18 36.03 27.89
CA GLY A 977 -8.79 35.58 27.65
C GLY A 977 -7.86 35.74 28.86
N GLU A 978 -8.40 35.98 30.06
CA GLU A 978 -7.64 35.95 31.31
C GLU A 978 -8.03 34.73 32.16
N VAL A 979 -7.01 34.08 32.75
CA VAL A 979 -7.16 32.83 33.51
C VAL A 979 -7.16 33.05 35.03
N GLN A 980 -7.33 34.29 35.51
CA GLN A 980 -7.36 34.66 36.93
C GLN A 980 -8.36 35.79 37.19
N SER A 981 -8.80 35.92 38.45
CA SER A 981 -9.73 36.95 38.90
C SER A 981 -9.03 38.05 39.69
N TYR A 982 -9.45 39.31 39.53
CA TYR A 982 -8.92 40.43 40.32
C TYR A 982 -9.45 40.45 41.77
N TYR A 983 -10.52 39.71 42.08
CA TYR A 983 -11.12 39.65 43.41
C TYR A 983 -11.38 38.21 43.87
N SER A 984 -10.65 37.76 44.90
CA SER A 984 -10.90 36.50 45.59
C SER A 984 -11.59 36.72 46.94
N SER A 985 -12.72 36.06 47.15
CA SER A 985 -13.57 36.23 48.34
C SER A 985 -13.20 35.32 49.52
N LEU A 986 -11.94 34.85 49.60
CA LEU A 986 -11.46 33.89 50.61
C LEU A 986 -10.33 34.46 51.49
N SER A 987 -10.63 35.55 52.19
CA SER A 987 -9.82 36.19 53.23
C SER A 987 -8.63 37.05 52.73
N PRO A 988 -8.22 38.12 53.47
CA PRO A 988 -7.43 39.20 52.89
C PRO A 988 -5.92 39.15 53.23
N LEU A 989 -5.05 39.18 52.21
CA LEU A 989 -3.62 39.54 52.37
C LEU A 989 -3.06 40.39 51.23
N THR A 990 -2.49 41.54 51.61
CA THR A 990 -1.36 42.23 50.97
C THR A 990 -1.38 42.48 49.45
N TRP A 991 -2.16 43.49 49.06
CA TRP A 991 -1.79 44.56 48.10
C TRP A 991 -0.37 44.49 47.51
N ARG A 992 -0.26 44.29 46.18
CA ARG A 992 0.93 44.72 45.42
C ARG A 992 0.79 46.22 45.13
N SER A 993 1.80 47.01 45.50
CA SER A 993 1.83 48.45 45.19
C SER A 993 2.04 48.70 43.70
N GLY A 994 1.06 49.27 43.00
CA GLY A 994 1.28 49.71 41.61
C GLY A 994 0.09 50.18 40.79
N LYS A 995 -1.15 49.76 41.11
CA LYS A 995 -2.41 50.26 40.54
C LYS A 995 -3.59 49.84 41.43
N GLU A 996 -4.70 50.56 41.37
CA GLU A 996 -5.96 50.11 41.96
C GLU A 996 -6.51 48.98 41.09
N ALA A 997 -6.48 47.74 41.59
CA ALA A 997 -6.87 46.58 40.81
C ALA A 997 -8.40 46.53 40.67
N GLY A 998 -8.88 46.59 39.44
CA GLY A 998 -10.27 46.40 39.03
C GLY A 998 -10.33 46.01 37.56
N TYR A 999 -11.52 45.67 37.08
CA TYR A 999 -11.77 45.26 35.70
C TYR A 999 -11.84 46.49 34.79
N ASP A 1000 -10.70 46.93 34.24
CA ASP A 1000 -10.61 48.05 33.29
C ASP A 1000 -9.49 47.85 32.25
N TRP A 1001 -9.48 48.68 31.19
CA TRP A 1001 -8.43 48.61 30.15
C TRP A 1001 -7.01 48.83 30.68
N SER A 1002 -6.85 49.44 31.86
CA SER A 1002 -5.55 49.69 32.45
C SER A 1002 -4.99 48.46 33.19
N SER A 1003 -5.83 47.47 33.52
CA SER A 1003 -5.41 46.15 34.03
C SER A 1003 -5.33 45.07 32.95
N TYR A 1004 -6.23 45.13 31.94
CA TYR A 1004 -6.48 44.06 30.97
C TYR A 1004 -5.23 43.58 30.22
N ARG A 1005 -4.90 42.30 30.39
CA ARG A 1005 -3.68 41.59 29.99
C ARG A 1005 -3.32 41.77 28.52
N TRP A 1006 -4.31 41.81 27.63
CA TRP A 1006 -4.09 41.79 26.18
C TRP A 1006 -4.07 43.19 25.54
N CYS A 1007 -3.85 44.25 26.32
CA CYS A 1007 -3.65 45.60 25.79
C CYS A 1007 -2.58 46.39 26.55
N ASN A 1008 -2.03 47.43 25.93
CA ASN A 1008 -1.09 48.38 26.56
C ASN A 1008 -1.82 49.46 27.36
N GLY A 1009 -2.71 49.05 28.26
CA GLY A 1009 -3.41 49.93 29.19
C GLY A 1009 -4.56 50.77 28.60
N ASN A 1010 -4.94 50.54 27.35
CA ASN A 1010 -6.04 51.21 26.64
C ASN A 1010 -6.54 50.35 25.46
N ASP A 1011 -7.75 50.63 24.99
CA ASP A 1011 -8.45 49.90 23.94
C ASP A 1011 -7.76 49.97 22.56
N THR A 1012 -7.10 51.07 22.22
CA THR A 1012 -6.44 51.24 20.90
C THR A 1012 -5.12 50.47 20.71
N SER A 1013 -4.70 49.64 21.68
CA SER A 1013 -3.36 49.02 21.66
C SER A 1013 -3.35 47.57 22.15
N PHE A 1014 -3.98 46.66 21.40
CA PHE A 1014 -3.98 45.22 21.68
C PHE A 1014 -2.67 44.52 21.34
N THR A 1015 -2.35 43.50 22.13
CA THR A 1015 -1.16 42.65 21.99
C THR A 1015 -1.48 41.22 21.55
N LYS A 1016 -2.75 40.80 21.65
CA LYS A 1016 -3.27 39.49 21.18
C LYS A 1016 -4.78 39.58 20.89
N TYR A 1017 -5.30 38.64 20.11
CA TYR A 1017 -6.71 38.51 19.69
C TYR A 1017 -7.20 39.80 19.03
N ASN A 1018 -6.59 40.16 17.91
CA ASN A 1018 -6.88 41.41 17.21
C ASN A 1018 -6.81 41.22 15.68
N THR A 1019 -7.82 41.77 15.00
CA THR A 1019 -8.03 41.64 13.55
C THR A 1019 -8.04 42.99 12.84
N ASN A 1020 -7.47 44.02 13.46
CA ASN A 1020 -7.42 45.39 12.94
C ASN A 1020 -6.04 46.00 13.20
N GLU A 1021 -5.34 46.33 12.12
CA GLU A 1021 -3.99 46.94 12.14
C GLU A 1021 -3.97 48.31 12.84
N SER A 1022 -5.12 48.98 12.93
CA SER A 1022 -5.27 50.28 13.61
C SER A 1022 -5.32 50.18 15.13
N SER A 1023 -5.49 48.97 15.70
CA SER A 1023 -5.65 48.74 17.14
C SER A 1023 -4.60 47.82 17.76
N GLY A 1024 -3.41 47.69 17.14
CA GLY A 1024 -2.26 46.98 17.70
C GLY A 1024 -1.74 45.82 16.85
N ILE A 1025 -1.14 44.82 17.50
CA ILE A 1025 -0.59 43.63 16.83
C ILE A 1025 -1.74 42.82 16.23
N VAL A 1026 -1.66 42.41 14.96
CA VAL A 1026 -2.69 41.58 14.30
C VAL A 1026 -2.24 40.13 14.25
N ASP A 1027 -3.04 39.25 14.83
CA ASP A 1027 -2.87 37.79 14.79
C ASP A 1027 -4.04 37.08 14.08
N ASN A 1028 -5.14 37.79 13.84
CA ASN A 1028 -6.39 37.25 13.30
C ASN A 1028 -7.01 36.10 14.14
N LEU A 1029 -6.65 36.00 15.43
CA LEU A 1029 -7.25 35.01 16.33
C LEU A 1029 -8.65 35.49 16.78
N THR A 1030 -9.67 34.73 16.41
CA THR A 1030 -11.10 35.07 16.61
C THR A 1030 -11.80 34.24 17.68
N THR A 1031 -11.10 33.23 18.22
CA THR A 1031 -11.53 32.38 19.34
C THR A 1031 -10.32 32.18 20.25
N LEU A 1032 -10.54 32.01 21.56
CA LEU A 1032 -9.46 31.79 22.53
C LEU A 1032 -8.63 30.54 22.20
N GLU A 1033 -7.33 30.63 22.47
CA GLU A 1033 -6.43 29.47 22.50
C GLU A 1033 -6.48 28.86 23.90
N LEU A 1034 -6.26 27.54 24.00
CA LEU A 1034 -6.41 26.79 25.27
C LEU A 1034 -5.65 27.40 26.46
N ASN A 1035 -4.46 27.96 26.24
CA ASN A 1035 -3.64 28.54 27.31
C ASN A 1035 -4.18 29.87 27.89
N ASP A 1036 -5.13 30.52 27.19
CA ASP A 1036 -5.80 31.74 27.64
C ASP A 1036 -7.29 31.51 27.98
N ASP A 1037 -7.75 30.26 27.87
CA ASP A 1037 -9.08 29.81 28.25
C ASP A 1037 -9.10 29.46 29.75
N ALA A 1038 -9.89 30.21 30.52
CA ALA A 1038 -9.94 30.02 31.97
C ALA A 1038 -10.59 28.69 32.39
N ALA A 1039 -11.43 28.07 31.56
CA ALA A 1039 -11.99 26.75 31.86
C ALA A 1039 -10.94 25.67 31.67
N TYR A 1040 -10.16 25.73 30.58
CA TYR A 1040 -9.00 24.84 30.37
C TYR A 1040 -7.98 25.01 31.50
N SER A 1041 -7.66 26.25 31.88
CA SER A 1041 -6.67 26.53 32.95
C SER A 1041 -7.11 26.09 34.36
N PHE A 1042 -8.41 25.90 34.62
CA PHE A 1042 -8.92 25.48 35.93
C PHE A 1042 -9.34 24.00 36.01
N LEU A 1043 -9.81 23.42 34.91
CA LEU A 1043 -10.34 22.05 34.86
C LEU A 1043 -9.47 21.08 34.03
N GLY A 1044 -8.46 21.59 33.32
CA GLY A 1044 -7.50 20.80 32.58
C GLY A 1044 -7.94 20.44 31.16
N LYS A 1045 -7.20 19.50 30.57
CA LYS A 1045 -7.33 19.11 29.16
C LYS A 1045 -8.76 18.67 28.82
N HIS A 1046 -9.23 19.06 27.63
CA HIS A 1046 -10.58 18.83 27.08
C HIS A 1046 -11.73 19.64 27.72
N TRP A 1047 -11.50 20.41 28.80
CA TRP A 1047 -12.43 21.47 29.22
C TRP A 1047 -12.08 22.80 28.56
N ARG A 1048 -13.10 23.59 28.19
CA ARG A 1048 -12.94 24.93 27.58
C ARG A 1048 -14.16 25.82 27.78
N MET A 1049 -14.02 27.09 27.43
CA MET A 1049 -15.12 28.04 27.31
C MET A 1049 -15.96 27.70 26.06
N PRO A 1050 -17.29 27.64 26.17
CA PRO A 1050 -18.18 27.39 25.04
C PRO A 1050 -18.05 28.45 23.94
N THR A 1051 -18.01 27.99 22.69
CA THR A 1051 -18.06 28.87 21.52
C THR A 1051 -19.45 29.50 21.38
N ARG A 1052 -19.54 30.61 20.65
CA ARG A 1052 -20.83 31.22 20.29
C ARG A 1052 -21.81 30.24 19.63
N VAL A 1053 -21.34 29.19 18.95
CA VAL A 1053 -22.18 28.23 18.23
C VAL A 1053 -22.84 27.21 19.17
N GLU A 1054 -22.07 26.60 20.09
CA GLU A 1054 -22.61 25.67 21.11
C GLU A 1054 -23.62 26.38 22.02
N TRP A 1055 -23.32 27.64 22.35
CA TRP A 1055 -24.18 28.50 23.13
C TRP A 1055 -25.48 28.85 22.38
N MET A 1056 -25.42 29.13 21.07
CA MET A 1056 -26.62 29.29 20.23
C MET A 1056 -27.46 28.00 20.20
N GLU A 1057 -26.81 26.84 20.05
CA GLU A 1057 -27.47 25.54 20.04
C GLU A 1057 -28.23 25.28 21.36
N LEU A 1058 -27.61 25.56 22.50
CA LEU A 1058 -28.24 25.49 23.82
C LEU A 1058 -29.51 26.36 23.86
N ARG A 1059 -29.44 27.62 23.42
CA ARG A 1059 -30.59 28.53 23.41
C ARG A 1059 -31.72 28.08 22.47
N GLU A 1060 -31.38 27.42 21.36
CA GLU A 1060 -32.37 26.97 20.37
C GLU A 1060 -33.02 25.63 20.73
N LYS A 1061 -32.34 24.78 21.52
CA LYS A 1061 -32.82 23.44 21.87
C LYS A 1061 -33.27 23.27 23.33
N CYS A 1062 -32.75 24.06 24.27
CA CYS A 1062 -33.09 23.95 25.69
C CYS A 1062 -34.25 24.88 26.10
N THR A 1063 -35.01 24.44 27.09
CA THR A 1063 -35.98 25.29 27.79
C THR A 1063 -35.30 26.04 28.94
N CYS A 1064 -35.66 27.32 29.10
CA CYS A 1064 -35.02 28.28 30.00
C CYS A 1064 -36.04 28.82 31.02
N VAL A 1065 -35.78 28.65 32.32
CA VAL A 1065 -36.72 29.05 33.39
C VAL A 1065 -35.97 29.77 34.51
N TRP A 1066 -36.42 30.98 34.86
CA TRP A 1066 -35.89 31.68 36.04
C TRP A 1066 -36.38 31.01 37.34
N THR A 1067 -35.45 30.74 38.27
CA THR A 1067 -35.74 30.08 39.55
C THR A 1067 -34.65 30.37 40.58
N THR A 1068 -34.99 30.25 41.86
CA THR A 1068 -34.02 30.13 42.95
C THR A 1068 -33.47 28.70 43.02
N GLN A 1069 -32.15 28.54 43.22
CA GLN A 1069 -31.56 27.27 43.68
C GLN A 1069 -30.70 27.54 44.93
N GLY A 1070 -30.91 26.74 45.97
CA GLY A 1070 -30.30 26.96 47.28
C GLY A 1070 -30.76 28.30 47.87
N ALA A 1071 -29.88 29.30 47.82
CA ALA A 1071 -30.13 30.66 48.28
C ALA A 1071 -29.78 31.74 47.24
N ARG A 1072 -29.62 31.39 45.95
CA ARG A 1072 -29.33 32.33 44.86
C ARG A 1072 -30.34 32.17 43.72
N ASP A 1073 -30.73 33.28 43.12
CA ASP A 1073 -31.55 33.31 41.91
C ASP A 1073 -30.72 33.11 40.64
N GLY A 1074 -31.38 32.69 39.56
CA GLY A 1074 -30.74 32.40 38.28
C GLY A 1074 -31.64 31.67 37.31
N ILE A 1075 -31.03 30.96 36.36
CA ILE A 1075 -31.71 30.23 35.29
C ILE A 1075 -31.46 28.72 35.40
N LEU A 1076 -32.54 27.94 35.41
CA LEU A 1076 -32.50 26.51 35.14
C LEU A 1076 -32.67 26.29 33.64
N ILE A 1077 -31.69 25.60 33.04
CA ILE A 1077 -31.64 25.30 31.61
C ILE A 1077 -31.80 23.80 31.45
N THR A 1078 -32.93 23.36 30.88
CA THR A 1078 -33.26 21.95 30.67
C THR A 1078 -33.19 21.59 29.19
N GLY A 1079 -32.34 20.62 28.84
CA GLY A 1079 -32.11 20.19 27.47
C GLY A 1079 -33.14 19.20 26.92
N PRO A 1080 -33.13 18.94 25.59
CA PRO A 1080 -34.06 18.01 24.94
C PRO A 1080 -34.01 16.57 25.46
N ASN A 1081 -32.94 16.14 26.14
CA ASN A 1081 -32.86 14.83 26.81
C ASN A 1081 -33.45 14.82 28.24
N GLY A 1082 -33.92 15.95 28.76
CA GLY A 1082 -34.51 16.09 30.10
C GLY A 1082 -33.52 16.38 31.24
N ASN A 1083 -32.21 16.36 30.99
CA ASN A 1083 -31.21 16.80 31.97
C ASN A 1083 -31.16 18.33 32.05
N SER A 1084 -30.66 18.87 33.17
CA SER A 1084 -30.62 20.32 33.42
C SER A 1084 -29.30 20.79 34.04
N ILE A 1085 -28.95 22.06 33.81
CA ILE A 1085 -27.93 22.81 34.55
C ILE A 1085 -28.55 24.10 35.13
N PHE A 1086 -28.03 24.57 36.26
CA PHE A 1086 -28.39 25.86 36.84
C PHE A 1086 -27.23 26.85 36.67
N LEU A 1087 -27.51 28.04 36.15
CA LEU A 1087 -26.58 29.16 36.10
C LEU A 1087 -27.08 30.27 37.04
N PRO A 1088 -26.34 30.60 38.11
CA PRO A 1088 -26.73 31.65 39.04
C PRO A 1088 -26.55 33.04 38.44
N ALA A 1089 -27.36 33.99 38.90
CA ALA A 1089 -27.35 35.41 38.51
C ALA A 1089 -26.21 36.18 39.20
N GLY A 1090 -24.97 35.94 38.78
CA GLY A 1090 -23.77 36.55 39.38
C GLY A 1090 -23.55 38.03 39.08
N GLY A 1091 -24.26 38.61 38.10
CA GLY A 1091 -23.92 39.93 37.59
C GLY A 1091 -22.55 39.97 36.91
N GLU A 1092 -21.88 41.13 36.94
CA GLU A 1092 -20.53 41.31 36.40
C GLU A 1092 -19.74 42.45 37.06
N TRP A 1093 -18.42 42.42 36.95
CA TRP A 1093 -17.53 43.46 37.45
C TRP A 1093 -17.12 44.48 36.39
N SER A 1094 -17.31 45.75 36.73
CA SER A 1094 -16.81 46.92 36.00
C SER A 1094 -15.96 47.77 36.94
N GLY A 1095 -14.68 47.94 36.61
CA GLY A 1095 -13.70 48.54 37.50
C GLY A 1095 -13.70 47.84 38.86
N THR A 1096 -13.98 48.61 39.90
CA THR A 1096 -14.04 48.16 41.30
C THR A 1096 -15.46 47.89 41.82
N THR A 1097 -16.46 47.77 40.93
CA THR A 1097 -17.88 47.60 41.30
C THR A 1097 -18.49 46.36 40.64
N LEU A 1098 -19.17 45.54 41.44
CA LEU A 1098 -20.04 44.46 40.99
C LEU A 1098 -21.43 45.01 40.68
N TYR A 1099 -21.91 44.78 39.47
CA TYR A 1099 -23.23 45.19 39.01
C TYR A 1099 -24.15 43.97 38.89
N GLY A 1100 -25.35 44.08 39.47
CA GLY A 1100 -26.46 43.18 39.16
C GLY A 1100 -26.45 41.79 39.81
N GLU A 1101 -25.63 41.54 40.83
CA GLU A 1101 -25.72 40.33 41.67
C GLU A 1101 -27.20 40.03 42.03
N GLU A 1102 -27.61 38.77 41.91
CA GLU A 1102 -28.99 38.24 42.05
C GLU A 1102 -30.02 38.74 41.02
N THR A 1103 -29.72 39.75 40.19
CA THR A 1103 -30.68 40.33 39.22
C THR A 1103 -30.47 39.92 37.76
N TYR A 1104 -29.22 39.63 37.36
CA TYR A 1104 -28.91 39.03 36.06
C TYR A 1104 -27.67 38.14 36.12
N GLY A 1105 -27.54 37.18 35.21
CA GLY A 1105 -26.30 36.42 35.00
C GLY A 1105 -25.57 36.93 33.77
N SER A 1106 -24.24 37.07 33.87
CA SER A 1106 -23.38 37.52 32.77
C SER A 1106 -22.25 36.53 32.52
N TYR A 1107 -22.17 35.97 31.31
CA TYR A 1107 -21.34 34.80 31.01
C TYR A 1107 -20.54 34.95 29.70
N TRP A 1108 -19.23 34.80 29.74
CA TRP A 1108 -18.39 34.87 28.53
C TRP A 1108 -18.56 33.66 27.59
N THR A 1109 -18.38 33.89 26.29
CA THR A 1109 -18.10 32.86 25.29
C THR A 1109 -16.62 32.91 24.88
N SER A 1110 -16.07 31.85 24.29
CA SER A 1110 -14.69 31.86 23.76
C SER A 1110 -14.51 32.69 22.48
N SER A 1111 -15.56 33.32 21.94
CA SER A 1111 -15.57 33.95 20.59
C SER A 1111 -15.47 35.49 20.63
N LEU A 1112 -14.56 36.05 19.82
CA LEU A 1112 -14.34 37.49 19.61
C LEU A 1112 -15.41 38.11 18.69
N ARG A 1113 -15.76 39.39 18.87
CA ARG A 1113 -16.85 40.06 18.11
C ARG A 1113 -16.42 40.61 16.73
N VAL A 1114 -15.79 39.76 15.93
CA VAL A 1114 -15.34 40.10 14.57
C VAL A 1114 -16.48 40.07 13.54
N PRO A 1115 -16.39 40.85 12.45
CA PRO A 1115 -15.38 41.88 12.15
C PRO A 1115 -15.70 43.26 12.78
N THR A 1116 -16.79 43.35 13.55
CA THR A 1116 -17.40 44.63 13.97
C THR A 1116 -16.74 45.34 15.14
N SER A 1117 -16.04 44.62 16.03
CA SER A 1117 -15.27 45.22 17.12
C SER A 1117 -14.11 44.30 17.53
N THR A 1118 -12.89 44.83 17.53
CA THR A 1118 -11.73 44.18 18.17
C THR A 1118 -11.68 44.46 19.67
N HIS A 1119 -12.51 45.37 20.18
CA HIS A 1119 -12.58 45.75 21.60
C HIS A 1119 -13.58 44.89 22.39
N SER A 1120 -14.46 44.15 21.70
CA SER A 1120 -15.54 43.37 22.32
C SER A 1120 -15.41 41.86 22.09
N ALA A 1121 -15.89 41.07 23.04
CA ALA A 1121 -16.17 39.65 22.85
C ALA A 1121 -17.66 39.35 23.02
N TYR A 1122 -18.12 38.20 22.52
CA TYR A 1122 -19.51 37.77 22.71
C TYR A 1122 -19.71 37.22 24.12
N TYR A 1123 -20.81 37.65 24.76
CA TYR A 1123 -21.25 37.15 26.06
C TYR A 1123 -22.76 36.85 26.05
N ILE A 1124 -23.23 36.30 27.16
CA ILE A 1124 -24.65 36.03 27.44
C ILE A 1124 -25.13 36.82 28.64
N GLU A 1125 -26.35 37.33 28.51
CA GLU A 1125 -27.14 37.87 29.60
C GLU A 1125 -28.45 37.08 29.77
N PHE A 1126 -28.93 36.94 31.01
CA PHE A 1126 -30.30 36.50 31.34
C PHE A 1126 -30.76 37.14 32.66
N ARG A 1127 -32.06 37.43 32.79
CA ARG A 1127 -32.68 38.08 33.98
C ARG A 1127 -34.14 37.65 34.17
N GLU A 1128 -34.76 37.89 35.33
CA GLU A 1128 -36.15 37.49 35.60
C GLU A 1128 -37.13 37.95 34.49
N THR A 1129 -36.98 39.18 34.00
CA THR A 1129 -37.84 39.76 32.95
C THR A 1129 -37.48 39.32 31.52
N LEU A 1130 -36.33 38.67 31.34
CA LEU A 1130 -35.86 38.05 30.08
C LEU A 1130 -35.18 36.70 30.42
N PRO A 1131 -35.97 35.66 30.77
CA PRO A 1131 -35.44 34.39 31.26
C PRO A 1131 -34.82 33.53 30.15
N ASN A 1132 -35.00 33.91 28.88
CA ASN A 1132 -34.32 33.30 27.75
C ASN A 1132 -32.93 33.92 27.61
N VAL A 1133 -31.91 33.06 27.50
CA VAL A 1133 -30.53 33.40 27.11
C VAL A 1133 -30.51 34.44 25.98
N SER A 1134 -29.91 35.61 26.23
CA SER A 1134 -29.75 36.70 25.28
C SER A 1134 -28.29 36.86 24.87
N TRP A 1135 -28.06 37.36 23.66
CA TRP A 1135 -26.74 37.67 23.11
C TRP A 1135 -26.51 39.17 23.13
N ASP A 1136 -25.32 39.58 23.55
CA ASP A 1136 -24.78 40.88 23.20
C ASP A 1136 -23.25 40.79 23.13
N ASP A 1137 -22.58 41.88 22.78
CA ASP A 1137 -21.12 41.99 22.82
C ASP A 1137 -20.67 43.06 23.80
N ASP A 1138 -19.55 42.80 24.45
CA ASP A 1138 -19.10 43.68 25.52
C ASP A 1138 -17.58 43.75 25.66
N LEU A 1139 -17.12 44.83 26.30
CA LEU A 1139 -15.71 45.19 26.38
C LEU A 1139 -14.92 44.10 27.13
N ARG A 1140 -13.84 43.63 26.51
CA ARG A 1140 -13.14 42.41 26.92
C ARG A 1140 -12.58 42.43 28.35
N TYR A 1141 -12.38 43.61 28.92
CA TYR A 1141 -11.90 43.77 30.29
C TYR A 1141 -12.93 43.42 31.37
N TYR A 1142 -14.24 43.31 31.07
CA TYR A 1142 -15.26 43.11 32.09
C TYR A 1142 -15.18 41.73 32.75
N GLY A 1143 -15.37 41.70 34.08
CA GLY A 1143 -15.33 40.47 34.86
C GLY A 1143 -16.66 39.73 34.84
N LYS A 1144 -16.83 38.76 33.93
CA LYS A 1144 -18.04 37.93 33.80
C LYS A 1144 -17.75 36.50 34.26
N ASN A 1145 -18.79 35.71 34.55
CA ASN A 1145 -18.63 34.31 34.94
C ASN A 1145 -18.36 33.41 33.71
N ILE A 1146 -17.94 32.17 33.96
CA ILE A 1146 -17.76 31.14 32.92
C ILE A 1146 -18.46 29.86 33.35
N ARG A 1147 -19.20 29.28 32.41
CA ARG A 1147 -19.80 27.94 32.47
C ARG A 1147 -19.09 27.05 31.43
N PRO A 1148 -18.18 26.15 31.84
CA PRO A 1148 -17.39 25.32 30.91
C PRO A 1148 -18.19 24.30 30.10
N VAL A 1149 -17.59 23.87 28.99
CA VAL A 1149 -17.99 22.70 28.19
C VAL A 1149 -16.82 21.75 27.97
N PHE A 1150 -17.13 20.51 27.56
CA PHE A 1150 -16.19 19.43 27.32
C PHE A 1150 -16.48 18.72 25.99
N ASP A 1151 -15.42 18.39 25.24
CA ASP A 1151 -15.44 17.78 23.89
C ASP A 1151 -15.40 16.23 23.90
#